data_AF-A0A919YIV4-F1
#
_entry.id   AF-A0A919YIV4-F1
#
_cell.length_a   1.000
_cell.length_b   1.000
_cell.length_c   1.000
_cell.angle_alpha   90.00
_cell.angle_beta   90.00
_cell.angle_gamma   90.00
#
_symmetry.space_group_name_H-M   'P 1'
#
loop_
_entity.id
_entity.type
_entity.pdbx_description
1 polymer ?
#
loop_
_entity_poly.entity_id
_entity_poly.type
_entity_poly.pdbx_seq_one_letter_code
_entity_poly.pdbx_strand_id
1 'polypeptide(L)'
;MGNRTKQAASIMCAALLAAGILGAGTGMVYSGEKDAPEQGQISSTAASEQAQGSPPAFAAPEMQAVPEQPVKATSNTPQEIEALAAMEKVAENDRLGLYVNKATAEIAVQEKASGYIWFSNPAQRDEDPIASPLYKSELSAQVLLSYYNDKGQINAFNSFDDSVAKKQFEISPVDQGIRVEYRMGNVVKSFANIPKVIGKNRFETEILENIKDPDQREDVKYKFRLNEQKQVYEVRKLQDYVAEELSAVLEAAGYTAEDAARDNKENGVGEAAASEEAEFTVPVVYSLDGANLVVSVPAKELKASKAYPIASLQVLKFFGAADAGKQGYIFVPDGSGALIRLNNNKRNAEPYSLPVYGNNGTFDVKEQIQTNEVSRLPVFGLKQNDHALLGIIEDGEAGASITADISGRNDSYNTVSSKFQVTAMDYYTLSSGTKTSAVPMFETGKYQGNFQVRYAFLAGPSADYTGMAAAYRNYLAGKYKLQPLQASADAPFVLELEGAFRKNKSFLGIPYKSTESLTTFDEAKEILEQLKAAGVKAIDLRFVGWFNGGIRHSSPSDLSVAGVLGGKKGFLQLAEYMKENGFEFYPDTAFLEKYKGSSGAAMLLDRGKAEVYGYNPVTHAKDTSKFSHYILAPAQLPKQVNGFLKDYAKLGVPGLSLRDLGREVHSDFNPDHPVSRQDSLLTSVKELEVLQKQAGALMVEGGNAYSLPFAQTIVNAPMRSSRLNITDEEIPFYQIALHGYFDLAGAPYNMDELQNPRLSMLKSLETGSAVYYQWFASDASKVKDTDYNDLYALSYRNWLDEAVRLYQEANPVLAKVRSQVITSHRQLAPGVVRTVYQNGVSVTINYNQTAVAVDGLQLQPQSYHVGGE
;
A
#
# COMPACT_ATOMS: atom_id res chain seq x y z
N MET A 1 -48.18 41.80 -29.79
CA MET A 1 -48.78 41.03 -30.91
C MET A 1 -47.95 41.34 -32.16
N GLY A 2 -47.41 40.39 -32.92
CA GLY A 2 -47.32 38.93 -32.78
C GLY A 2 -46.37 38.32 -33.83
N ASN A 3 -46.08 37.02 -33.70
CA ASN A 3 -45.41 36.08 -34.63
C ASN A 3 -45.34 36.46 -36.13
N ARG A 4 -44.38 36.06 -36.99
CA ARG A 4 -43.12 35.22 -36.98
C ARG A 4 -42.50 35.36 -38.41
N THR A 5 -41.32 34.88 -38.85
CA THR A 5 -40.15 34.13 -38.29
C THR A 5 -38.90 34.47 -39.13
N LYS A 6 -37.69 34.45 -38.55
CA LYS A 6 -36.36 34.40 -39.21
C LYS A 6 -35.39 33.60 -38.28
N GLN A 7 -34.22 33.12 -38.69
CA GLN A 7 -33.35 33.52 -39.81
C GLN A 7 -32.44 32.38 -40.32
N ALA A 8 -32.00 32.45 -41.58
CA ALA A 8 -30.90 31.65 -42.14
C ALA A 8 -29.59 32.46 -42.08
N ALA A 9 -28.45 31.87 -41.69
CA ALA A 9 -27.39 31.30 -42.57
C ALA A 9 -26.51 32.33 -43.32
N SER A 10 -25.32 31.87 -43.77
CA SER A 10 -24.37 32.54 -44.70
C SER A 10 -23.45 33.64 -44.11
N ILE A 11 -22.18 33.85 -44.53
CA ILE A 11 -21.27 33.11 -45.46
C ILE A 11 -19.78 33.57 -45.29
N MET A 12 -18.80 32.68 -45.54
CA MET A 12 -17.35 32.93 -45.82
C MET A 12 -16.52 33.72 -44.76
N CYS A 13 -15.16 33.75 -44.79
CA CYS A 13 -14.17 33.20 -45.74
C CYS A 13 -12.97 32.54 -45.02
N ALA A 14 -12.03 31.94 -45.75
CA ALA A 14 -10.99 31.06 -45.20
C ALA A 14 -9.53 31.56 -45.38
N ALA A 15 -8.64 31.10 -44.50
CA ALA A 15 -7.18 31.09 -44.67
C ALA A 15 -6.55 29.86 -43.95
N LEU A 16 -5.48 29.33 -44.53
CA LEU A 16 -4.69 28.15 -44.09
C LEU A 16 -3.42 28.65 -43.34
N LEU A 17 -2.62 27.92 -42.56
CA LEU A 17 -2.54 26.56 -41.96
C LEU A 17 -1.52 26.69 -40.78
N ALA A 18 -1.33 25.82 -39.77
CA ALA A 18 -1.85 24.51 -39.35
C ALA A 18 -1.94 24.53 -37.78
N ALA A 19 -2.00 23.46 -36.96
CA ALA A 19 -1.98 21.99 -37.07
C ALA A 19 -2.71 21.41 -35.80
N GLY A 20 -2.94 20.11 -35.58
CA GLY A 20 -2.73 18.92 -36.42
C GLY A 20 -2.76 17.61 -35.61
N ILE A 21 -3.90 17.25 -34.99
CA ILE A 21 -4.13 15.96 -34.30
C ILE A 21 -5.57 15.48 -34.59
N LEU A 22 -5.79 14.16 -34.50
CA LEU A 22 -7.07 13.38 -34.51
C LEU A 22 -7.57 12.85 -35.88
N GLY A 23 -8.19 11.66 -35.82
CA GLY A 23 -9.03 11.07 -36.87
C GLY A 23 -10.53 11.34 -36.59
N ALA A 24 -11.50 10.62 -37.17
CA ALA A 24 -11.44 9.44 -38.04
C ALA A 24 -12.75 9.29 -38.89
N GLY A 25 -12.83 8.25 -39.73
CA GLY A 25 -13.97 7.95 -40.62
C GLY A 25 -13.80 8.53 -42.04
N THR A 26 -14.49 8.06 -43.09
CA THR A 26 -15.49 6.97 -43.29
C THR A 26 -15.10 6.21 -44.60
N GLY A 27 -15.59 5.03 -44.98
CA GLY A 27 -16.95 4.46 -44.98
C GLY A 27 -17.60 4.68 -46.36
N MET A 28 -17.76 3.61 -47.15
CA MET A 28 -18.37 3.65 -48.50
C MET A 28 -19.28 2.43 -48.72
N VAL A 29 -20.29 2.56 -49.59
CA VAL A 29 -21.39 1.59 -49.76
C VAL A 29 -21.67 1.36 -51.24
N TYR A 30 -21.96 0.11 -51.64
CA TYR A 30 -22.87 -0.18 -52.77
C TYR A 30 -23.63 -1.50 -52.55
N SER A 31 -24.69 -1.72 -53.32
CA SER A 31 -25.79 -2.65 -53.05
C SER A 31 -25.75 -3.99 -53.80
N GLY A 32 -26.48 -4.98 -53.28
CA GLY A 32 -26.83 -6.26 -53.90
C GLY A 32 -27.96 -6.93 -53.11
N GLU A 33 -28.85 -7.68 -53.77
CA GLU A 33 -30.16 -8.10 -53.22
C GLU A 33 -30.47 -9.58 -53.55
N LYS A 34 -31.15 -10.26 -52.61
CA LYS A 34 -32.18 -11.33 -52.78
C LYS A 34 -32.02 -12.66 -52.02
N ASP A 35 -33.10 -12.96 -51.28
CA ASP A 35 -33.83 -14.24 -51.15
C ASP A 35 -33.15 -15.51 -50.59
N ALA A 36 -34.01 -16.34 -49.97
CA ALA A 36 -33.73 -17.53 -49.14
C ALA A 36 -34.15 -18.84 -49.90
N PRO A 37 -34.24 -20.07 -49.32
CA PRO A 37 -34.16 -20.48 -47.90
C PRO A 37 -33.35 -21.78 -47.61
N GLU A 38 -33.65 -22.40 -46.47
CA GLU A 38 -33.05 -23.60 -45.85
C GLU A 38 -33.19 -24.92 -46.66
N GLN A 39 -32.29 -25.89 -46.43
CA GLN A 39 -32.62 -27.22 -45.84
C GLN A 39 -31.40 -28.19 -45.81
N GLY A 40 -31.44 -29.20 -44.93
CA GLY A 40 -30.80 -30.51 -45.15
C GLY A 40 -29.63 -30.90 -44.25
N GLN A 41 -29.88 -31.80 -43.27
CA GLN A 41 -28.83 -32.67 -42.70
C GLN A 41 -28.66 -33.91 -43.58
N ILE A 42 -27.41 -34.30 -43.92
CA ILE A 42 -27.07 -35.69 -44.32
C ILE A 42 -25.76 -36.10 -43.63
N SER A 43 -25.63 -37.39 -43.31
CA SER A 43 -24.61 -37.98 -42.44
C SER A 43 -23.44 -38.61 -43.21
N SER A 44 -22.27 -38.65 -42.54
CA SER A 44 -21.22 -39.69 -42.58
C SER A 44 -20.81 -40.37 -43.90
N THR A 45 -19.51 -40.39 -44.18
CA THR A 45 -18.68 -41.63 -44.07
C THR A 45 -17.17 -41.28 -44.13
N ALA A 46 -16.30 -42.25 -43.87
CA ALA A 46 -14.85 -42.07 -43.71
C ALA A 46 -14.04 -42.91 -44.72
N ALA A 47 -12.71 -42.71 -44.69
CA ALA A 47 -11.61 -43.25 -45.52
C ALA A 47 -11.02 -42.22 -46.51
N SER A 48 -9.70 -42.16 -46.74
CA SER A 48 -8.53 -42.75 -46.05
C SER A 48 -7.25 -42.19 -46.69
N GLU A 49 -6.18 -41.99 -45.90
CA GLU A 49 -4.73 -42.00 -46.29
C GLU A 49 -4.25 -41.30 -47.61
N GLN A 50 -3.12 -40.60 -47.67
CA GLN A 50 -1.88 -40.58 -46.88
C GLN A 50 -1.08 -39.30 -47.28
N ALA A 51 -0.35 -38.65 -46.36
CA ALA A 51 0.96 -37.98 -46.59
C ALA A 51 1.39 -37.01 -45.47
N GLN A 52 2.36 -37.44 -44.66
CA GLN A 52 3.52 -36.70 -44.12
C GLN A 52 3.42 -35.17 -43.89
N GLY A 53 3.54 -34.73 -42.62
CA GLY A 53 3.74 -33.29 -42.31
C GLY A 53 3.60 -32.88 -40.84
N SER A 54 4.22 -33.57 -39.87
CA SER A 54 4.15 -33.20 -38.45
C SER A 54 5.04 -31.99 -38.11
N PRO A 55 4.49 -30.89 -37.55
CA PRO A 55 5.29 -29.89 -36.84
C PRO A 55 5.87 -30.50 -35.55
N PRO A 56 7.01 -30.00 -35.03
CA PRO A 56 7.58 -30.50 -33.79
C PRO A 56 6.68 -30.14 -32.59
N ALA A 57 6.53 -31.10 -31.66
CA ALA A 57 5.94 -30.81 -30.36
C ALA A 57 6.87 -29.91 -29.54
N PHE A 58 6.32 -28.88 -28.90
CA PHE A 58 7.05 -28.14 -27.88
C PHE A 58 7.23 -29.03 -26.64
N ALA A 59 8.40 -29.64 -26.51
CA ALA A 59 8.79 -30.32 -25.28
C ALA A 59 8.89 -29.27 -24.15
N ALA A 60 8.20 -29.51 -23.04
CA ALA A 60 8.44 -28.76 -21.83
C ALA A 60 9.87 -29.03 -21.34
N PRO A 61 10.62 -28.00 -20.86
CA PRO A 61 11.95 -28.23 -20.32
C PRO A 61 11.85 -29.06 -19.04
N GLU A 62 12.55 -30.20 -19.00
CA GLU A 62 12.64 -31.03 -17.80
C GLU A 62 13.35 -30.24 -16.69
N MET A 63 12.61 -29.88 -15.63
CA MET A 63 13.21 -29.36 -14.40
C MET A 63 13.92 -30.51 -13.69
N GLN A 64 15.20 -30.71 -14.01
CA GLN A 64 16.05 -31.67 -13.32
C GLN A 64 16.17 -31.28 -11.85
N ALA A 65 15.79 -32.20 -10.95
CA ALA A 65 15.96 -32.02 -9.51
C ALA A 65 17.45 -31.96 -9.17
N VAL A 66 17.95 -30.76 -8.87
CA VAL A 66 19.35 -30.56 -8.47
C VAL A 66 19.54 -31.17 -7.07
N PRO A 67 20.49 -32.11 -6.87
CA PRO A 67 20.73 -32.70 -5.57
C PRO A 67 21.33 -31.67 -4.61
N GLU A 68 20.90 -31.71 -3.34
CA GLU A 68 21.40 -30.83 -2.28
C GLU A 68 22.87 -31.16 -1.93
N GLN A 69 23.81 -30.53 -2.66
CA GLN A 69 25.18 -30.38 -2.20
C GLN A 69 25.28 -29.19 -1.24
N PRO A 70 26.20 -29.21 -0.26
CA PRO A 70 26.38 -28.10 0.68
C PRO A 70 26.81 -26.84 -0.09
N VAL A 71 25.88 -25.90 -0.23
CA VAL A 71 26.09 -24.66 -1.00
C VAL A 71 27.20 -23.85 -0.33
N LYS A 72 28.33 -23.72 -1.03
CA LYS A 72 29.38 -22.76 -0.66
C LYS A 72 28.79 -21.36 -0.87
N ALA A 73 28.60 -20.62 0.21
CA ALA A 73 27.87 -19.37 0.19
C ALA A 73 28.41 -18.38 -0.86
N THR A 74 27.53 -17.66 -1.56
CA THR A 74 27.97 -16.73 -2.60
C THR A 74 28.72 -15.57 -1.96
N SER A 75 29.97 -15.36 -2.36
CA SER A 75 30.74 -14.18 -1.97
C SER A 75 30.37 -12.97 -2.83
N ASN A 76 30.57 -11.78 -2.30
CA ASN A 76 30.57 -10.55 -3.09
C ASN A 76 31.58 -10.59 -4.25
N THR A 77 31.34 -9.78 -5.28
CA THR A 77 32.24 -9.66 -6.45
C THR A 77 33.54 -8.94 -6.10
N PRO A 78 34.63 -9.09 -6.88
CA PRO A 78 35.86 -8.31 -6.67
C PRO A 78 35.61 -6.80 -6.63
N GLN A 79 34.70 -6.30 -7.46
CA GLN A 79 34.30 -4.89 -7.54
C GLN A 79 33.48 -4.44 -6.31
N GLU A 80 32.59 -5.29 -5.80
CA GLU A 80 31.91 -5.04 -4.51
C GLU A 80 32.92 -4.99 -3.35
N ILE A 81 33.94 -5.87 -3.33
CA ILE A 81 35.02 -5.84 -2.33
C ILE A 81 35.90 -4.59 -2.46
N GLU A 82 36.25 -4.17 -3.68
CA GLU A 82 37.00 -2.93 -3.95
C GLU A 82 36.20 -1.69 -3.53
N ALA A 83 34.89 -1.65 -3.80
CA ALA A 83 34.00 -0.59 -3.34
C ALA A 83 33.94 -0.51 -1.80
N LEU A 84 33.88 -1.64 -1.09
CA LEU A 84 33.96 -1.64 0.38
C LEU A 84 35.32 -1.13 0.90
N ALA A 85 36.42 -1.44 0.21
CA ALA A 85 37.75 -0.97 0.61
C ALA A 85 37.92 0.56 0.54
N ALA A 86 37.04 1.26 -0.19
CA ALA A 86 36.94 2.72 -0.21
C ALA A 86 36.02 3.32 0.89
N MET A 87 35.39 2.49 1.74
CA MET A 87 34.46 2.92 2.79
C MET A 87 35.06 2.85 4.20
N GLU A 88 34.65 3.78 5.06
CA GLU A 88 35.00 3.80 6.49
C GLU A 88 33.93 3.07 7.31
N LYS A 89 34.34 2.13 8.17
CA LYS A 89 33.44 1.49 9.14
C LYS A 89 33.07 2.48 10.24
N VAL A 90 31.78 2.84 10.33
CA VAL A 90 31.26 3.88 11.23
C VAL A 90 30.45 3.35 12.40
N ALA A 91 29.87 2.14 12.31
CA ALA A 91 29.24 1.46 13.44
C ALA A 91 29.39 -0.06 13.33
N GLU A 92 29.33 -0.76 14.47
CA GLU A 92 29.55 -2.20 14.54
C GLU A 92 28.92 -2.79 15.80
N ASN A 93 28.30 -3.95 15.68
CA ASN A 93 27.86 -4.78 16.81
C ASN A 93 28.18 -6.27 16.55
N ASP A 94 27.69 -7.19 17.38
CA ASP A 94 27.98 -8.63 17.26
C ASP A 94 27.47 -9.28 15.95
N ARG A 95 26.53 -8.63 15.26
CA ARG A 95 25.85 -9.16 14.07
C ARG A 95 26.19 -8.43 12.77
N LEU A 96 26.35 -7.11 12.82
CA LEU A 96 26.51 -6.25 11.64
C LEU A 96 27.71 -5.30 11.78
N GLY A 97 28.26 -4.90 10.63
CA GLY A 97 29.13 -3.72 10.49
C GLY A 97 28.56 -2.76 9.46
N LEU A 98 28.44 -1.48 9.81
CA LEU A 98 27.99 -0.40 8.93
C LEU A 98 29.20 0.42 8.46
N TYR A 99 29.29 0.59 7.15
CA TYR A 99 30.33 1.33 6.45
C TYR A 99 29.72 2.48 5.65
N VAL A 100 30.47 3.57 5.46
CA VAL A 100 30.08 4.70 4.62
C VAL A 100 31.24 5.20 3.76
N ASN A 101 30.96 5.56 2.51
CA ASN A 101 31.86 6.34 1.69
C ASN A 101 31.70 7.83 2.04
N LYS A 102 32.70 8.45 2.66
CA LYS A 102 32.64 9.86 3.09
C LYS A 102 32.51 10.86 1.94
N ALA A 103 32.88 10.47 0.71
CA ALA A 103 32.83 11.34 -0.46
C ALA A 103 31.50 11.30 -1.22
N THR A 104 30.73 10.20 -1.10
CA THR A 104 29.47 9.98 -1.84
C THR A 104 28.24 9.77 -0.95
N ALA A 105 28.45 9.57 0.35
CA ALA A 105 27.44 9.18 1.34
C ALA A 105 26.71 7.85 1.07
N GLU A 106 27.26 7.00 0.19
CA GLU A 106 26.86 5.59 0.03
C GLU A 106 27.15 4.80 1.30
N ILE A 107 26.31 3.81 1.61
CA ILE A 107 26.53 2.88 2.74
C ILE A 107 26.70 1.44 2.28
N ALA A 108 27.37 0.65 3.11
CA ALA A 108 27.38 -0.80 3.02
C ALA A 108 27.17 -1.45 4.39
N VAL A 109 26.42 -2.56 4.43
CA VAL A 109 26.17 -3.35 5.65
C VAL A 109 26.74 -4.75 5.45
N GLN A 110 27.72 -5.10 6.27
CA GLN A 110 28.27 -6.45 6.34
C GLN A 110 27.51 -7.28 7.36
N GLU A 111 26.94 -8.42 6.94
CA GLU A 111 26.38 -9.44 7.83
C GLU A 111 27.50 -10.39 8.28
N LYS A 112 27.72 -10.49 9.59
CA LYS A 112 28.95 -11.13 10.12
C LYS A 112 28.95 -12.66 10.10
N ALA A 113 27.80 -13.34 10.07
CA ALA A 113 27.76 -14.79 10.09
C ALA A 113 28.06 -15.42 8.72
N SER A 114 27.64 -14.75 7.65
CA SER A 114 27.93 -15.11 6.25
C SER A 114 29.16 -14.39 5.69
N GLY A 115 29.48 -13.20 6.22
CA GLY A 115 30.48 -12.28 5.68
C GLY A 115 29.99 -11.44 4.49
N TYR A 116 28.75 -11.63 4.04
CA TYR A 116 28.19 -10.97 2.85
C TYR A 116 27.88 -9.50 3.11
N ILE A 117 28.05 -8.67 2.07
CA ILE A 117 27.97 -7.21 2.13
C ILE A 117 26.84 -6.72 1.23
N TRP A 118 25.95 -5.91 1.80
CA TRP A 118 24.82 -5.28 1.13
C TRP A 118 25.08 -3.78 0.94
N PHE A 119 25.11 -3.31 -0.31
CA PHE A 119 25.39 -1.91 -0.66
C PHE A 119 24.10 -1.13 -0.92
N SER A 120 24.11 0.18 -0.66
CA SER A 120 23.02 1.09 -1.05
C SER A 120 22.88 1.29 -2.57
N ASN A 121 23.98 1.09 -3.30
CA ASN A 121 24.11 1.38 -4.74
C ASN A 121 25.00 0.30 -5.39
N PRO A 122 24.77 -0.05 -6.66
CA PRO A 122 25.64 -1.01 -7.35
C PRO A 122 27.05 -0.44 -7.58
N ALA A 123 28.06 -1.28 -7.37
CA ALA A 123 29.47 -0.91 -7.55
C ALA A 123 29.84 -0.62 -9.01
N GLN A 124 29.20 -1.27 -9.98
CA GLN A 124 29.49 -1.15 -11.42
C GLN A 124 28.45 -0.33 -12.21
N ARG A 125 27.69 0.55 -11.54
CA ARG A 125 26.65 1.39 -12.16
C ARG A 125 27.15 2.30 -13.30
N ASP A 126 28.39 2.78 -13.21
CA ASP A 126 28.99 3.64 -14.24
C ASP A 126 29.24 2.87 -15.55
N GLU A 127 29.44 1.56 -15.47
CA GLU A 127 29.63 0.65 -16.60
C GLU A 127 28.31 0.12 -17.19
N ASP A 128 27.15 0.44 -16.58
CA ASP A 128 25.85 -0.10 -16.99
C ASP A 128 25.55 0.19 -18.48
N PRO A 129 25.27 -0.84 -19.32
CA PRO A 129 25.08 -0.68 -20.76
C PRO A 129 23.67 -0.24 -21.18
N ILE A 130 22.73 -0.16 -20.23
CA ILE A 130 21.31 0.18 -20.47
C ILE A 130 20.99 1.57 -19.86
N ALA A 131 21.54 1.87 -18.70
CA ALA A 131 21.25 3.10 -17.97
C ALA A 131 21.68 4.36 -18.75
N SER A 132 20.70 5.21 -19.07
CA SER A 132 20.94 6.58 -19.54
C SER A 132 21.66 7.41 -18.45
N PRO A 133 22.25 8.58 -18.77
CA PRO A 133 22.89 9.44 -17.76
C PRO A 133 21.97 9.78 -16.57
N LEU A 134 20.67 9.97 -16.83
CA LEU A 134 19.66 10.17 -15.78
C LEU A 134 19.54 8.95 -14.86
N TYR A 135 19.54 7.74 -15.41
CA TYR A 135 19.44 6.51 -14.61
C TYR A 135 20.77 6.14 -13.93
N LYS A 136 21.93 6.49 -14.48
CA LYS A 136 23.23 6.38 -13.77
C LYS A 136 23.33 7.32 -12.57
N SER A 137 22.72 8.50 -12.68
CA SER A 137 22.52 9.41 -11.55
C SER A 137 21.56 8.83 -10.50
N GLU A 138 20.39 8.30 -10.89
CA GLU A 138 19.50 7.60 -9.96
C GLU A 138 20.20 6.43 -9.26
N LEU A 139 20.92 5.58 -10.01
CA LEU A 139 21.71 4.46 -9.49
C LEU A 139 22.77 4.87 -8.46
N SER A 140 23.15 6.15 -8.42
CA SER A 140 24.11 6.74 -7.48
C SER A 140 23.47 7.42 -6.27
N ALA A 141 22.13 7.53 -6.22
CA ALA A 141 21.41 8.26 -5.18
C ALA A 141 21.01 7.38 -3.99
N GLN A 142 20.95 7.98 -2.80
CA GLN A 142 20.32 7.42 -1.60
C GLN A 142 18.82 7.74 -1.52
N VAL A 143 18.43 8.89 -2.07
CA VAL A 143 17.05 9.39 -2.05
C VAL A 143 16.68 9.94 -3.41
N LEU A 144 15.53 9.53 -3.93
CA LEU A 144 14.83 10.21 -5.04
C LEU A 144 13.71 11.06 -4.45
N LEU A 145 13.70 12.35 -4.77
CA LEU A 145 12.72 13.34 -4.28
C LEU A 145 11.86 13.78 -5.45
N SER A 146 10.54 13.66 -5.32
CA SER A 146 9.57 14.27 -6.24
C SER A 146 8.91 15.47 -5.58
N TYR A 147 8.77 16.58 -6.30
CA TYR A 147 8.15 17.81 -5.82
C TYR A 147 7.20 18.42 -6.86
N TYR A 148 6.22 19.19 -6.40
CA TYR A 148 5.31 19.91 -7.28
C TYR A 148 5.83 21.33 -7.56
N ASN A 149 5.48 21.91 -8.71
CA ASN A 149 5.64 23.36 -8.96
C ASN A 149 4.33 24.14 -8.72
N ASP A 150 4.35 25.44 -9.04
CA ASP A 150 3.21 26.37 -8.96
C ASP A 150 1.93 25.91 -9.70
N LYS A 151 2.08 25.01 -10.69
CA LYS A 151 1.00 24.44 -11.51
C LYS A 151 0.64 23.01 -11.10
N GLY A 152 1.21 22.47 -10.02
CA GLY A 152 1.03 21.08 -9.59
C GLY A 152 1.76 20.05 -10.46
N GLN A 153 2.65 20.47 -11.36
CA GLN A 153 3.42 19.55 -12.19
C GLN A 153 4.52 18.91 -11.35
N ILE A 154 4.66 17.58 -11.45
CA ILE A 154 5.70 16.82 -10.75
C ILE A 154 7.05 17.04 -11.45
N ASN A 155 8.04 17.39 -10.66
CA ASN A 155 9.46 17.46 -11.01
C ASN A 155 10.23 16.52 -10.06
N ALA A 156 11.46 16.15 -10.40
CA ALA A 156 12.27 15.24 -9.61
C ALA A 156 13.70 15.75 -9.42
N PHE A 157 14.23 15.53 -8.21
CA PHE A 157 15.63 15.67 -7.83
C PHE A 157 16.12 14.33 -7.28
N ASN A 158 17.45 14.14 -7.25
CA ASN A 158 18.06 12.99 -6.60
C ASN A 158 19.24 13.41 -5.71
N SER A 159 19.54 12.62 -4.68
CA SER A 159 20.60 12.99 -3.73
C SER A 159 22.01 12.99 -4.33
N PHE A 160 22.21 12.41 -5.53
CA PHE A 160 23.51 12.41 -6.20
C PHE A 160 23.76 13.75 -6.93
N ASP A 161 23.06 14.01 -8.03
CA ASP A 161 23.27 15.23 -8.83
C ASP A 161 22.97 16.49 -8.03
N ASP A 162 21.86 16.51 -7.28
CA ASP A 162 21.36 17.73 -6.66
C ASP A 162 22.01 18.05 -5.32
N SER A 163 22.85 17.16 -4.78
CA SER A 163 23.48 17.33 -3.46
C SER A 163 24.92 16.81 -3.40
N VAL A 164 25.15 15.50 -3.60
CA VAL A 164 26.49 14.89 -3.44
C VAL A 164 27.50 15.41 -4.47
N ALA A 165 27.13 15.45 -5.76
CA ALA A 165 27.99 15.97 -6.83
C ALA A 165 28.34 17.45 -6.63
N LYS A 166 27.44 18.22 -5.99
CA LYS A 166 27.62 19.63 -5.61
C LYS A 166 28.34 19.81 -4.27
N LYS A 167 28.66 18.73 -3.54
CA LYS A 167 29.23 18.72 -2.17
C LYS A 167 28.34 19.41 -1.12
N GLN A 168 27.02 19.34 -1.31
CA GLN A 168 26.00 19.97 -0.47
C GLN A 168 25.35 18.97 0.52
N PHE A 169 26.17 18.13 1.15
CA PHE A 169 25.74 17.16 2.17
C PHE A 169 26.68 17.17 3.39
N GLU A 170 26.16 16.74 4.54
CA GLU A 170 26.92 16.63 5.79
C GLU A 170 26.69 15.25 6.44
N ILE A 171 27.77 14.58 6.85
CA ILE A 171 27.70 13.29 7.57
C ILE A 171 28.09 13.51 9.04
N SER A 172 27.18 13.19 9.95
CA SER A 172 27.36 13.28 11.41
C SER A 172 27.17 11.90 12.06
N PRO A 173 27.88 11.58 13.15
CA PRO A 173 27.66 10.33 13.88
C PRO A 173 26.36 10.37 14.71
N VAL A 174 25.71 9.21 14.86
CA VAL A 174 24.62 8.99 15.83
C VAL A 174 24.89 7.70 16.61
N ASP A 175 24.06 7.37 17.60
CA ASP A 175 24.19 6.07 18.28
C ASP A 175 23.98 4.91 17.29
N GLN A 176 24.88 3.93 17.36
CA GLN A 176 24.99 2.79 16.45
C GLN A 176 24.97 3.14 14.94
N GLY A 177 25.36 4.36 14.54
CA GLY A 177 25.14 4.76 13.14
C GLY A 177 25.63 6.15 12.72
N ILE A 178 25.06 6.63 11.60
CA ILE A 178 25.30 7.96 11.03
C ILE A 178 23.99 8.64 10.61
N ARG A 179 24.00 9.97 10.60
CA ARG A 179 23.02 10.83 9.96
C ARG A 179 23.69 11.52 8.77
N VAL A 180 23.03 11.52 7.62
CA VAL A 180 23.40 12.33 6.46
C VAL A 180 22.33 13.37 6.20
N GLU A 181 22.69 14.65 6.18
CA GLU A 181 21.80 15.73 5.76
C GLU A 181 22.11 16.10 4.30
N TYR A 182 21.20 15.77 3.37
CA TYR A 182 21.28 16.19 1.97
C TYR A 182 20.59 17.54 1.79
N ARG A 183 21.32 18.52 1.25
CA ARG A 183 20.74 19.78 0.77
C ARG A 183 20.68 19.69 -0.76
N MET A 184 19.45 19.68 -1.30
CA MET A 184 19.20 19.42 -2.71
C MET A 184 18.74 20.68 -3.44
N GLY A 185 19.21 20.86 -4.66
CA GLY A 185 18.87 21.98 -5.55
C GLY A 185 20.08 22.87 -5.81
N ASN A 186 19.86 24.13 -6.15
CA ASN A 186 20.93 25.12 -6.27
C ASN A 186 20.95 25.98 -5.00
N VAL A 187 21.28 25.37 -3.86
CA VAL A 187 21.38 26.09 -2.57
C VAL A 187 22.59 27.03 -2.63
N VAL A 188 22.36 28.26 -3.13
CA VAL A 188 23.33 29.35 -3.16
C VAL A 188 23.90 29.51 -1.75
N LYS A 189 25.22 29.69 -1.61
CA LYS A 189 25.80 29.97 -0.29
C LYS A 189 25.33 31.34 0.19
N SER A 190 24.25 31.35 0.96
CA SER A 190 23.64 32.54 1.55
C SER A 190 24.45 33.00 2.77
N PHE A 191 25.55 33.70 2.52
CA PHE A 191 26.37 34.32 3.56
C PHE A 191 25.58 35.43 4.29
N ALA A 192 25.23 35.18 5.55
CA ALA A 192 24.32 36.02 6.33
C ALA A 192 24.86 37.43 6.63
N ASN A 193 26.17 37.65 6.50
CA ASN A 193 26.83 38.94 6.66
C ASN A 193 26.89 39.80 5.38
N ILE A 194 26.41 39.32 4.23
CA ILE A 194 26.31 40.13 3.00
C ILE A 194 24.96 40.86 2.97
N PRO A 195 24.91 42.20 3.04
CA PRO A 195 23.66 42.94 2.91
C PRO A 195 23.17 42.89 1.45
N LYS A 196 21.87 42.65 1.23
CA LYS A 196 21.27 42.76 -0.11
C LYS A 196 21.11 44.23 -0.50
N VAL A 197 20.76 45.08 0.48
CA VAL A 197 20.73 46.53 0.36
C VAL A 197 21.28 47.16 1.65
N ILE A 198 22.13 48.18 1.52
CA ILE A 198 22.70 48.95 2.62
C ILE A 198 22.73 50.45 2.28
N GLY A 199 22.47 51.31 3.27
CA GLY A 199 22.46 52.76 3.10
C GLY A 199 23.85 53.30 2.75
N LYS A 200 23.92 54.24 1.79
CA LYS A 200 25.19 54.74 1.22
C LYS A 200 26.23 55.07 2.29
N ASN A 201 25.86 55.89 3.27
CA ASN A 201 26.75 56.34 4.33
C ASN A 201 27.33 55.17 5.14
N ARG A 202 26.50 54.16 5.50
CA ARG A 202 26.98 52.99 6.27
C ARG A 202 27.86 52.06 5.44
N PHE A 203 27.61 51.91 4.14
CA PHE A 203 28.53 51.16 3.28
C PHE A 203 29.90 51.85 3.20
N GLU A 204 29.91 53.17 3.12
CA GLU A 204 31.14 53.96 3.05
C GLU A 204 31.90 53.97 4.40
N THR A 205 31.24 54.16 5.55
CA THR A 205 31.90 54.20 6.88
C THR A 205 32.12 52.85 7.55
N GLU A 206 31.15 51.94 7.53
CA GLU A 206 31.24 50.68 8.29
C GLU A 206 31.97 49.56 7.54
N ILE A 207 32.02 49.65 6.19
CA ILE A 207 32.67 48.63 5.34
C ILE A 207 33.90 49.21 4.64
N LEU A 208 33.75 50.21 3.78
CA LEU A 208 34.85 50.64 2.91
C LEU A 208 36.01 51.31 3.67
N GLU A 209 35.73 52.11 4.71
CA GLU A 209 36.78 52.70 5.56
C GLU A 209 37.52 51.66 6.43
N ASN A 210 36.85 50.58 6.83
CA ASN A 210 37.44 49.51 7.65
C ASN A 210 38.30 48.52 6.85
N ILE A 211 38.02 48.32 5.55
CA ILE A 211 38.90 47.58 4.64
C ILE A 211 40.19 48.37 4.44
N LYS A 212 41.34 47.80 4.84
CA LYS A 212 42.65 48.50 4.82
C LYS A 212 43.31 48.51 3.44
N ASP A 213 43.14 47.43 2.68
CA ASP A 213 43.73 47.24 1.36
C ASP A 213 42.95 48.07 0.29
N PRO A 214 43.60 48.96 -0.48
CA PRO A 214 42.95 49.75 -1.52
C PRO A 214 42.31 48.93 -2.63
N ASP A 215 42.93 47.82 -3.03
CA ASP A 215 42.47 47.01 -4.16
C ASP A 215 41.26 46.16 -3.75
N GLN A 216 41.29 45.59 -2.53
CA GLN A 216 40.10 44.96 -1.93
C GLN A 216 38.94 45.96 -1.74
N ARG A 217 39.24 47.23 -1.40
CA ARG A 217 38.20 48.24 -1.20
C ARG A 217 37.46 48.56 -2.51
N GLU A 218 38.16 48.72 -3.62
CA GLU A 218 37.52 48.95 -4.93
C GLU A 218 36.85 47.69 -5.49
N ASP A 219 37.37 46.49 -5.22
CA ASP A 219 36.69 45.23 -5.55
C ASP A 219 35.37 45.04 -4.78
N VAL A 220 35.37 45.21 -3.46
CA VAL A 220 34.14 45.18 -2.64
C VAL A 220 33.15 46.23 -3.14
N LYS A 221 33.61 47.47 -3.39
CA LYS A 221 32.78 48.55 -3.95
C LYS A 221 32.25 48.21 -5.35
N TYR A 222 32.99 47.49 -6.18
CA TYR A 222 32.52 46.99 -7.48
C TYR A 222 31.46 45.89 -7.34
N LYS A 223 31.56 45.01 -6.34
CA LYS A 223 30.58 43.94 -6.04
C LYS A 223 29.20 44.48 -5.64
N PHE A 224 29.08 45.77 -5.33
CA PHE A 224 27.81 46.49 -5.14
C PHE A 224 27.48 47.45 -6.29
N ARG A 225 26.25 47.98 -6.31
CA ARG A 225 25.74 48.97 -7.26
C ARG A 225 25.06 50.10 -6.49
N LEU A 226 25.59 51.32 -6.61
CA LEU A 226 24.96 52.51 -6.05
C LEU A 226 23.65 52.83 -6.80
N ASN A 227 22.57 53.01 -6.05
CA ASN A 227 21.30 53.53 -6.53
C ASN A 227 21.15 54.99 -6.07
N GLU A 228 21.58 55.94 -6.90
CA GLU A 228 21.64 57.37 -6.57
C GLU A 228 20.26 57.97 -6.21
N GLN A 229 19.18 57.42 -6.75
CA GLN A 229 17.80 57.88 -6.49
C GLN A 229 17.32 57.53 -5.08
N LYS A 230 17.91 56.49 -4.47
CA LYS A 230 17.58 56.01 -3.12
C LYS A 230 18.70 56.24 -2.09
N GLN A 231 19.92 56.58 -2.53
CA GLN A 231 21.13 56.65 -1.70
C GLN A 231 21.42 55.33 -0.95
N VAL A 232 21.32 54.19 -1.67
CA VAL A 232 21.64 52.85 -1.17
C VAL A 232 22.58 52.12 -2.13
N TYR A 233 23.38 51.20 -1.61
CA TYR A 233 24.10 50.20 -2.40
C TYR A 233 23.30 48.89 -2.42
N GLU A 234 23.06 48.37 -3.62
CA GLU A 234 22.42 47.07 -3.87
C GLU A 234 23.50 46.06 -4.26
N VAL A 235 23.52 44.85 -3.69
CA VAL A 235 24.52 43.84 -4.07
C VAL A 235 24.27 43.33 -5.50
N ARG A 236 25.34 43.06 -6.25
CA ARG A 236 25.22 42.46 -7.60
C ARG A 236 24.93 40.95 -7.50
N LYS A 237 24.53 40.33 -8.61
CA LYS A 237 24.49 38.86 -8.69
C LYS A 237 25.93 38.32 -8.72
N LEU A 238 26.37 37.76 -7.59
CA LEU A 238 27.67 37.12 -7.41
C LEU A 238 27.62 35.64 -7.80
N GLN A 239 28.79 35.02 -7.96
CA GLN A 239 28.96 33.56 -7.99
C GLN A 239 29.43 33.09 -6.61
N ASP A 240 29.20 31.83 -6.21
CA ASP A 240 29.37 31.40 -4.81
C ASP A 240 30.77 31.67 -4.24
N TYR A 241 31.84 31.43 -5.01
CA TYR A 241 33.22 31.72 -4.55
C TYR A 241 33.49 33.22 -4.35
N VAL A 242 32.82 34.07 -5.14
CA VAL A 242 32.90 35.55 -5.06
C VAL A 242 32.14 36.05 -3.83
N ALA A 243 31.04 35.38 -3.48
CA ALA A 243 30.29 35.64 -2.26
C ALA A 243 31.05 35.14 -1.01
N GLU A 244 31.73 34.00 -1.10
CA GLU A 244 32.58 33.45 -0.02
C GLU A 244 33.77 34.36 0.29
N GLU A 245 34.45 34.84 -0.76
CA GLU A 245 35.49 35.86 -0.66
C GLU A 245 34.95 37.17 -0.07
N LEU A 246 33.81 37.68 -0.57
CA LEU A 246 33.20 38.91 -0.04
C LEU A 246 32.81 38.77 1.44
N SER A 247 32.23 37.62 1.83
CA SER A 247 31.85 37.33 3.21
C SER A 247 33.06 37.37 4.15
N ALA A 248 34.18 36.75 3.77
CA ALA A 248 35.41 36.78 4.54
C ALA A 248 36.00 38.21 4.66
N VAL A 249 35.90 39.03 3.61
CA VAL A 249 36.35 40.43 3.64
C VAL A 249 35.43 41.31 4.51
N LEU A 250 34.12 41.08 4.52
CA LEU A 250 33.18 41.79 5.39
C LEU A 250 33.39 41.43 6.87
N GLU A 251 33.60 40.16 7.20
CA GLU A 251 34.00 39.73 8.55
C GLU A 251 35.34 40.34 8.99
N ALA A 252 36.34 40.38 8.10
CA ALA A 252 37.63 41.01 8.38
C ALA A 252 37.53 42.55 8.53
N ALA A 253 36.52 43.18 7.94
CA ALA A 253 36.17 44.59 8.15
C ALA A 253 35.33 44.83 9.43
N GLY A 254 34.90 43.77 10.13
CA GLY A 254 34.10 43.84 11.36
C GLY A 254 32.59 43.93 11.15
N TYR A 255 32.09 43.72 9.93
CA TYR A 255 30.66 43.82 9.59
C TYR A 255 29.94 42.48 9.78
N THR A 256 28.90 42.44 10.63
CA THR A 256 28.31 41.17 11.11
C THR A 256 27.02 40.76 10.38
N ALA A 257 26.52 39.55 10.68
CA ALA A 257 25.21 39.10 10.23
C ALA A 257 24.05 39.91 10.84
N GLU A 258 24.19 40.40 12.08
CA GLU A 258 23.25 41.33 12.70
C GLU A 258 23.23 42.70 12.01
N ASP A 259 24.40 43.20 11.56
CA ASP A 259 24.48 44.42 10.75
C ASP A 259 23.79 44.25 9.40
N ALA A 260 24.08 43.15 8.69
CA ALA A 260 23.41 42.83 7.44
C ALA A 260 21.89 42.71 7.60
N ALA A 261 21.42 42.06 8.67
CA ALA A 261 20.00 41.96 8.99
C ALA A 261 19.37 43.33 9.29
N ARG A 262 20.09 44.22 9.99
CA ARG A 262 19.65 45.61 10.25
C ARG A 262 19.56 46.41 8.96
N ASP A 263 20.61 46.45 8.15
CA ASP A 263 20.64 47.25 6.92
C ASP A 263 19.59 46.79 5.91
N ASN A 264 19.41 45.48 5.71
CA ASN A 264 18.34 44.96 4.86
C ASN A 264 16.96 45.46 5.33
N LYS A 265 16.66 45.33 6.62
CA LYS A 265 15.38 45.72 7.22
C LYS A 265 15.12 47.22 7.15
N GLU A 266 16.13 48.05 7.44
CA GLU A 266 16.03 49.52 7.39
C GLU A 266 15.84 50.04 5.96
N ASN A 267 16.44 49.37 4.96
CA ASN A 267 16.32 49.75 3.55
C ASN A 267 15.11 49.09 2.84
N GLY A 268 14.15 48.56 3.60
CA GLY A 268 12.89 48.05 3.07
C GLY A 268 12.97 46.67 2.40
N VAL A 269 14.08 45.96 2.54
CA VAL A 269 14.17 44.54 2.20
C VAL A 269 13.48 43.77 3.32
N GLY A 270 12.24 43.34 3.08
CA GLY A 270 11.53 42.43 3.98
C GLY A 270 12.29 41.11 4.16
N GLU A 271 11.87 40.31 5.15
CA GLU A 271 12.41 38.96 5.38
C GLU A 271 12.53 38.22 4.05
N ALA A 272 13.71 37.64 3.81
CA ALA A 272 14.18 37.31 2.47
C ALA A 272 13.11 36.56 1.68
N ALA A 273 12.70 37.14 0.54
CA ALA A 273 11.81 36.49 -0.41
C ALA A 273 12.35 35.07 -0.65
N ALA A 274 11.49 34.07 -0.38
CA ALA A 274 11.87 32.67 -0.46
C ALA A 274 12.42 32.36 -1.84
N SER A 275 13.41 31.48 -1.91
CA SER A 275 14.08 31.15 -3.17
C SER A 275 13.06 30.80 -4.26
N GLU A 276 13.19 31.47 -5.41
CA GLU A 276 12.40 31.15 -6.60
C GLU A 276 12.85 29.83 -7.24
N GLU A 277 14.02 29.31 -6.81
CA GLU A 277 14.52 27.98 -7.16
C GLU A 277 14.04 26.92 -6.15
N ALA A 278 13.97 25.67 -6.62
CA ALA A 278 13.58 24.54 -5.79
C ALA A 278 14.77 24.12 -4.92
N GLU A 279 14.63 24.29 -3.60
CA GLU A 279 15.63 23.93 -2.60
C GLU A 279 15.00 23.05 -1.53
N PHE A 280 15.72 22.01 -1.10
CA PHE A 280 15.25 21.05 -0.10
C PHE A 280 16.32 20.68 0.92
N THR A 281 15.90 20.22 2.09
CA THR A 281 16.78 19.53 3.05
C THR A 281 16.14 18.21 3.45
N VAL A 282 16.86 17.11 3.25
CA VAL A 282 16.42 15.75 3.57
C VAL A 282 17.45 15.10 4.50
N PRO A 283 17.15 14.95 5.80
CA PRO A 283 17.98 14.17 6.70
C PRO A 283 17.62 12.68 6.63
N VAL A 284 18.62 11.83 6.42
CA VAL A 284 18.50 10.36 6.49
C VAL A 284 19.37 9.86 7.63
N VAL A 285 18.81 9.03 8.51
CA VAL A 285 19.52 8.38 9.62
C VAL A 285 19.64 6.90 9.32
N TYR A 286 20.84 6.35 9.46
CA TYR A 286 21.17 4.93 9.29
C TYR A 286 21.76 4.42 10.60
N SER A 287 21.12 3.45 11.26
CA SER A 287 21.60 2.88 12.54
C SER A 287 21.46 1.36 12.59
N LEU A 288 22.29 0.71 13.40
CA LEU A 288 22.25 -0.73 13.64
C LEU A 288 21.38 -1.05 14.87
N ASP A 289 20.37 -1.91 14.69
CA ASP A 289 19.50 -2.40 15.77
C ASP A 289 19.51 -3.93 15.78
N GLY A 290 20.37 -4.49 16.63
CA GLY A 290 20.64 -5.92 16.70
C GLY A 290 21.16 -6.46 15.35
N ALA A 291 20.43 -7.41 14.77
CA ALA A 291 20.76 -8.01 13.47
C ALA A 291 20.19 -7.24 12.25
N ASN A 292 19.75 -5.99 12.43
CA ASN A 292 19.08 -5.20 11.39
C ASN A 292 19.76 -3.84 11.16
N LEU A 293 19.64 -3.33 9.93
CA LEU A 293 19.80 -1.90 9.65
C LEU A 293 18.43 -1.22 9.83
N VAL A 294 18.37 -0.06 10.48
CA VAL A 294 17.20 0.83 10.50
C VAL A 294 17.55 2.11 9.74
N VAL A 295 16.69 2.50 8.82
CA VAL A 295 16.84 3.69 7.97
C VAL A 295 15.63 4.57 8.16
N SER A 296 15.83 5.84 8.52
CA SER A 296 14.76 6.72 9.00
C SER A 296 14.93 8.16 8.48
N VAL A 297 13.84 8.74 7.97
CA VAL A 297 13.78 10.15 7.55
C VAL A 297 12.79 10.89 8.46
N PRO A 298 13.27 11.74 9.39
CA PRO A 298 12.40 12.54 10.25
C PRO A 298 11.58 13.58 9.46
N ALA A 299 10.28 13.34 9.29
CA ALA A 299 9.41 14.12 8.41
C ALA A 299 9.29 15.60 8.85
N LYS A 300 9.28 15.84 10.16
CA LYS A 300 9.29 17.19 10.78
C LYS A 300 10.54 18.04 10.43
N GLU A 301 11.63 17.41 9.98
CA GLU A 301 12.91 18.07 9.67
C GLU A 301 13.10 18.31 8.16
N LEU A 302 12.16 17.84 7.33
CA LEU A 302 12.14 18.10 5.89
C LEU A 302 11.89 19.59 5.62
N LYS A 303 12.82 20.22 4.90
CA LYS A 303 12.70 21.61 4.43
C LYS A 303 12.45 21.62 2.92
N ALA A 304 11.66 22.58 2.46
CA ALA A 304 11.32 22.78 1.05
C ALA A 304 11.02 24.26 0.80
N SER A 305 11.46 24.80 -0.34
CA SER A 305 11.01 26.10 -0.86
C SER A 305 9.47 26.15 -0.89
N LYS A 306 8.85 27.24 -0.39
CA LYS A 306 7.39 27.32 -0.20
C LYS A 306 6.56 27.13 -1.48
N ALA A 307 7.10 27.51 -2.63
CA ALA A 307 6.48 27.31 -3.95
C ALA A 307 6.60 25.87 -4.49
N TYR A 308 7.40 25.02 -3.84
CA TYR A 308 7.78 23.69 -4.31
C TYR A 308 7.58 22.62 -3.22
N PRO A 309 6.33 22.25 -2.88
CA PRO A 309 6.09 21.22 -1.86
C PRO A 309 6.57 19.83 -2.32
N ILE A 310 7.28 19.12 -1.45
CA ILE A 310 7.69 17.72 -1.65
C ILE A 310 6.45 16.84 -1.79
N ALA A 311 6.31 16.18 -2.93
CA ALA A 311 5.25 15.21 -3.21
C ALA A 311 5.55 13.86 -2.56
N SER A 312 6.76 13.34 -2.77
CA SER A 312 7.16 12.01 -2.27
C SER A 312 8.67 11.85 -2.15
N LEU A 313 9.10 10.95 -1.26
CA LEU A 313 10.49 10.51 -1.10
C LEU A 313 10.56 8.99 -1.31
N GLN A 314 11.48 8.53 -2.17
CA GLN A 314 11.85 7.12 -2.29
C GLN A 314 13.26 6.94 -1.74
N VAL A 315 13.38 6.14 -0.69
CA VAL A 315 14.63 5.99 0.09
C VAL A 315 15.23 4.62 -0.26
N LEU A 316 16.55 4.60 -0.50
CA LEU A 316 17.32 3.38 -0.79
C LEU A 316 16.73 2.50 -1.92
N LYS A 317 16.34 3.12 -3.04
CA LYS A 317 15.79 2.41 -4.23
C LYS A 317 16.63 1.20 -4.66
N PHE A 318 17.95 1.30 -4.53
CA PHE A 318 18.91 0.30 -5.01
C PHE A 318 19.62 -0.50 -3.90
N PHE A 319 19.16 -0.42 -2.64
CA PHE A 319 19.81 -1.16 -1.55
C PHE A 319 19.68 -2.66 -1.74
N GLY A 320 20.83 -3.33 -1.88
CA GLY A 320 20.93 -4.75 -2.19
C GLY A 320 20.52 -5.14 -3.61
N ALA A 321 20.38 -4.18 -4.54
CA ALA A 321 19.89 -4.41 -5.91
C ALA A 321 20.68 -5.52 -6.64
N ALA A 322 19.94 -6.40 -7.32
CA ALA A 322 20.48 -7.59 -7.94
C ALA A 322 20.67 -7.39 -9.45
N ASP A 323 21.89 -7.54 -9.94
CA ASP A 323 22.24 -7.43 -11.37
C ASP A 323 21.67 -8.59 -12.22
N ALA A 324 21.81 -8.45 -13.54
CA ALA A 324 21.36 -9.42 -14.53
C ALA A 324 22.03 -10.82 -14.46
N GLY A 325 23.12 -10.99 -13.71
CA GLY A 325 23.77 -12.29 -13.47
C GLY A 325 23.20 -13.04 -12.27
N LYS A 326 22.74 -12.33 -11.23
CA LYS A 326 22.21 -12.91 -9.99
C LYS A 326 20.82 -13.55 -10.19
N GLN A 327 20.54 -14.63 -9.45
CA GLN A 327 19.34 -15.46 -9.61
C GLN A 327 18.44 -15.44 -8.37
N GLY A 328 17.12 -15.42 -8.53
CA GLY A 328 16.20 -15.42 -7.38
C GLY A 328 14.85 -14.78 -7.68
N TYR A 329 14.37 -13.93 -6.76
CA TYR A 329 13.14 -13.16 -6.92
C TYR A 329 13.08 -11.96 -5.98
N ILE A 330 12.24 -10.99 -6.34
CA ILE A 330 11.65 -10.00 -5.44
C ILE A 330 10.36 -10.60 -4.86
N PHE A 331 10.12 -10.41 -3.56
CA PHE A 331 8.83 -10.63 -2.91
C PHE A 331 8.10 -9.31 -2.72
N VAL A 332 6.82 -9.27 -3.10
CA VAL A 332 5.91 -8.15 -2.89
C VAL A 332 4.64 -8.60 -2.15
N PRO A 333 4.09 -7.79 -1.22
CA PRO A 333 2.88 -8.14 -0.45
C PRO A 333 1.61 -7.85 -1.27
N ASP A 334 1.50 -8.48 -2.43
CA ASP A 334 0.31 -8.41 -3.28
C ASP A 334 -0.75 -9.39 -2.73
N GLY A 335 -1.67 -8.88 -1.90
CA GLY A 335 -2.65 -9.68 -1.16
C GLY A 335 -2.00 -10.69 -0.22
N SER A 336 -2.13 -11.98 -0.55
CA SER A 336 -1.44 -13.09 0.11
C SER A 336 0.08 -13.01 -0.02
N GLY A 337 0.58 -12.39 -1.08
CA GLY A 337 1.98 -12.32 -1.47
C GLY A 337 2.21 -12.82 -2.90
N ALA A 338 3.14 -12.18 -3.60
CA ALA A 338 3.57 -12.60 -4.93
C ALA A 338 5.09 -12.49 -5.10
N LEU A 339 5.63 -13.26 -6.05
CA LEU A 339 7.02 -13.21 -6.47
C LEU A 339 7.16 -12.63 -7.87
N ILE A 340 8.20 -11.81 -8.06
CA ILE A 340 8.69 -11.37 -9.37
C ILE A 340 10.08 -12.00 -9.52
N ARG A 341 10.25 -12.94 -10.45
CA ARG A 341 11.54 -13.61 -10.69
C ARG A 341 12.54 -12.59 -11.25
N LEU A 342 13.78 -12.62 -10.75
CA LEU A 342 14.81 -11.71 -11.28
C LEU A 342 15.00 -11.97 -12.77
N ASN A 343 15.21 -10.92 -13.55
CA ASN A 343 15.55 -11.02 -14.97
C ASN A 343 14.47 -11.73 -15.83
N ASN A 344 13.20 -11.75 -15.40
CA ASN A 344 12.10 -12.45 -16.09
C ASN A 344 11.73 -11.90 -17.49
N ASN A 345 12.40 -10.84 -17.94
CA ASN A 345 12.24 -10.17 -19.24
C ASN A 345 10.86 -9.57 -19.55
N LYS A 346 9.96 -9.44 -18.56
CA LYS A 346 8.63 -8.82 -18.70
C LYS A 346 8.67 -7.28 -18.80
N ARG A 347 9.61 -6.74 -19.57
CA ARG A 347 9.94 -5.31 -19.67
C ARG A 347 8.75 -4.45 -20.12
N ASN A 348 7.82 -5.03 -20.88
CA ASN A 348 6.59 -4.41 -21.37
C ASN A 348 5.42 -4.41 -20.36
N ALA A 349 5.52 -5.13 -19.24
CA ALA A 349 4.60 -4.96 -18.12
C ALA A 349 4.87 -3.61 -17.42
N GLU A 350 3.94 -3.12 -16.62
CA GLU A 350 4.17 -1.97 -15.74
C GLU A 350 5.07 -2.38 -14.55
N PRO A 351 5.85 -1.44 -13.95
CA PRO A 351 6.53 -1.70 -12.68
C PRO A 351 5.52 -2.00 -11.57
N TYR A 352 5.90 -2.81 -10.58
CA TYR A 352 5.04 -2.99 -9.40
C TYR A 352 5.03 -1.70 -8.58
N SER A 353 3.83 -1.23 -8.20
CA SER A 353 3.65 -0.04 -7.35
C SER A 353 2.28 -0.05 -6.67
N LEU A 354 2.13 -0.77 -5.55
CA LEU A 354 0.88 -0.78 -4.77
C LEU A 354 1.01 0.01 -3.45
N PRO A 355 -0.02 0.78 -3.05
CA PRO A 355 -0.06 1.47 -1.77
C PRO A 355 -0.30 0.49 -0.61
N VAL A 356 0.42 0.70 0.49
CA VAL A 356 0.22 -0.02 1.75
C VAL A 356 -1.16 0.34 2.31
N TYR A 357 -1.87 -0.69 2.82
CA TYR A 357 -3.26 -0.63 3.24
C TYR A 357 -4.22 -0.12 2.16
N GLY A 358 -3.88 -0.29 0.87
CA GLY A 358 -4.75 0.01 -0.27
C GLY A 358 -4.95 1.52 -0.51
N ASN A 359 -5.99 1.85 -1.27
CA ASN A 359 -6.24 3.23 -1.71
C ASN A 359 -6.74 4.13 -0.57
N ASN A 360 -6.36 5.41 -0.62
CA ASN A 360 -6.93 6.45 0.22
C ASN A 360 -8.23 6.98 -0.39
N GLY A 361 -9.38 6.74 0.25
CA GLY A 361 -10.70 7.14 -0.26
C GLY A 361 -11.00 8.64 -0.22
N THR A 362 -10.07 9.50 0.22
CA THR A 362 -10.20 10.96 0.08
C THR A 362 -9.60 11.55 -1.21
N PHE A 363 -9.34 10.72 -2.22
CA PHE A 363 -9.07 11.13 -3.61
C PHE A 363 -10.22 10.73 -4.53
N ASP A 364 -10.58 11.58 -5.50
CA ASP A 364 -11.67 11.26 -6.43
C ASP A 364 -11.23 10.34 -7.59
N VAL A 365 -11.49 9.04 -7.45
CA VAL A 365 -11.27 8.05 -8.52
C VAL A 365 -12.44 8.11 -9.51
N LYS A 366 -12.17 8.60 -10.72
CA LYS A 366 -13.18 8.83 -11.76
C LYS A 366 -13.46 7.58 -12.60
N GLU A 367 -12.46 6.72 -12.76
CA GLU A 367 -12.52 5.47 -13.52
C GLU A 367 -11.68 4.40 -12.78
N GLN A 368 -12.21 3.17 -12.65
CA GLN A 368 -11.52 2.03 -12.05
C GLN A 368 -11.33 0.92 -13.11
N ILE A 369 -10.20 0.97 -13.81
CA ILE A 369 -9.85 0.05 -14.90
C ILE A 369 -9.25 -1.27 -14.39
N GLN A 370 -8.47 -1.20 -13.30
CA GLN A 370 -7.91 -2.37 -12.61
C GLN A 370 -8.46 -2.43 -11.18
N THR A 371 -8.58 -3.64 -10.63
CA THR A 371 -8.87 -3.88 -9.21
C THR A 371 -7.78 -4.79 -8.68
N ASN A 372 -7.05 -4.30 -7.67
CA ASN A 372 -5.88 -4.96 -7.13
C ASN A 372 -6.15 -5.39 -5.69
N GLU A 373 -5.57 -6.52 -5.30
CA GLU A 373 -5.51 -6.98 -3.92
C GLU A 373 -4.76 -5.97 -3.03
N VAL A 374 -5.11 -5.96 -1.74
CA VAL A 374 -4.61 -4.96 -0.80
C VAL A 374 -3.26 -5.39 -0.23
N SER A 375 -2.24 -4.53 -0.30
CA SER A 375 -0.99 -4.73 0.46
C SER A 375 -1.20 -4.49 1.95
N ARG A 376 -1.69 -5.54 2.64
CA ARG A 376 -2.07 -5.53 4.06
C ARG A 376 -0.90 -5.53 5.04
N LEU A 377 0.28 -5.95 4.58
CA LEU A 377 1.50 -6.05 5.38
C LEU A 377 2.55 -5.06 4.84
N PRO A 378 3.09 -4.14 5.67
CA PRO A 378 4.12 -3.17 5.28
C PRO A 378 5.52 -3.81 5.16
N VAL A 379 5.67 -4.78 4.26
CA VAL A 379 6.89 -5.61 4.15
C VAL A 379 7.16 -6.04 2.71
N PHE A 380 8.43 -6.01 2.30
CA PHE A 380 8.91 -6.42 0.97
C PHE A 380 10.27 -7.14 1.08
N GLY A 381 10.70 -7.87 0.06
CA GLY A 381 11.97 -8.60 0.12
C GLY A 381 12.64 -8.86 -1.22
N LEU A 382 13.92 -9.17 -1.20
CA LEU A 382 14.71 -9.52 -2.38
C LEU A 382 15.65 -10.68 -2.03
N LYS A 383 15.54 -11.78 -2.78
CA LYS A 383 16.43 -12.94 -2.75
C LYS A 383 17.38 -12.88 -3.95
N GLN A 384 18.67 -12.90 -3.69
CA GLN A 384 19.73 -13.03 -4.69
C GLN A 384 20.67 -14.19 -4.31
N ASN A 385 20.74 -15.19 -5.17
CA ASN A 385 21.46 -16.45 -4.98
C ASN A 385 21.04 -17.14 -3.66
N ASP A 386 21.95 -17.30 -2.70
CA ASP A 386 21.71 -17.85 -1.35
C ASP A 386 21.55 -16.79 -0.25
N HIS A 387 21.39 -15.52 -0.60
CA HIS A 387 21.20 -14.40 0.32
C HIS A 387 19.87 -13.70 0.09
N ALA A 388 19.29 -13.12 1.14
CA ALA A 388 18.06 -12.34 1.05
C ALA A 388 18.02 -11.16 2.02
N LEU A 389 17.36 -10.08 1.61
CA LEU A 389 16.95 -8.96 2.46
C LEU A 389 15.43 -8.93 2.62
N LEU A 390 14.99 -8.41 3.77
CA LEU A 390 13.60 -8.17 4.10
C LEU A 390 13.46 -6.72 4.62
N GLY A 391 12.81 -5.87 3.85
CA GLY A 391 12.48 -4.49 4.22
C GLY A 391 11.12 -4.42 4.89
N ILE A 392 11.07 -3.94 6.12
CA ILE A 392 9.86 -3.76 6.94
C ILE A 392 9.66 -2.27 7.18
N ILE A 393 8.54 -1.70 6.74
CA ILE A 393 8.23 -0.30 7.01
C ILE A 393 7.67 -0.21 8.44
N GLU A 394 8.36 0.54 9.31
CA GLU A 394 8.06 0.59 10.74
C GLU A 394 7.21 1.79 11.17
N ASP A 395 7.33 2.90 10.43
CA ASP A 395 6.60 4.16 10.62
C ASP A 395 6.47 4.90 9.27
N GLY A 396 5.45 5.75 9.17
CA GLY A 396 5.01 6.41 7.93
C GLY A 396 4.31 5.47 6.95
N GLU A 397 3.98 4.24 7.36
CA GLU A 397 3.63 3.17 6.44
C GLU A 397 2.25 3.33 5.78
N ALA A 398 1.29 4.01 6.41
CA ALA A 398 0.01 4.33 5.76
C ALA A 398 0.17 5.34 4.61
N GLY A 399 1.28 6.12 4.59
CA GLY A 399 1.65 7.00 3.48
C GLY A 399 2.58 6.35 2.45
N ALA A 400 2.89 5.05 2.58
CA ALA A 400 3.87 4.38 1.74
C ALA A 400 3.24 3.55 0.60
N SER A 401 3.94 3.47 -0.52
CA SER A 401 3.76 2.46 -1.56
C SER A 401 5.00 1.58 -1.65
N ILE A 402 4.82 0.29 -1.90
CA ILE A 402 5.92 -0.63 -2.19
C ILE A 402 6.09 -0.68 -3.70
N THR A 403 7.31 -0.42 -4.16
CA THR A 403 7.69 -0.33 -5.57
C THR A 403 8.74 -1.38 -5.91
N ALA A 404 8.61 -2.03 -7.07
CA ALA A 404 9.60 -3.01 -7.54
C ALA A 404 9.73 -3.03 -9.07
N ASP A 405 10.94 -3.29 -9.55
CA ASP A 405 11.24 -3.43 -10.97
C ASP A 405 12.30 -4.51 -11.26
N ILE A 406 12.31 -4.99 -12.50
CA ILE A 406 13.22 -5.99 -13.07
C ILE A 406 14.34 -5.33 -13.89
N SER A 407 15.45 -6.04 -14.05
CA SER A 407 16.54 -5.59 -14.92
C SER A 407 16.08 -5.39 -16.37
N GLY A 408 16.71 -4.43 -17.05
CA GLY A 408 16.67 -4.29 -18.49
C GLY A 408 15.51 -3.46 -19.04
N ARG A 409 14.74 -2.77 -18.18
CA ARG A 409 13.80 -1.71 -18.59
C ARG A 409 14.50 -0.34 -18.68
N ASN A 410 15.08 0.12 -17.58
CA ASN A 410 15.72 1.44 -17.44
C ASN A 410 17.22 1.36 -17.14
N ASP A 411 17.62 0.32 -16.42
CA ASP A 411 18.98 0.00 -16.00
C ASP A 411 19.14 -1.53 -15.94
N SER A 412 20.31 -2.05 -15.55
CA SER A 412 20.62 -3.48 -15.56
C SER A 412 20.31 -4.21 -14.23
N TYR A 413 19.52 -3.62 -13.33
CA TYR A 413 19.29 -4.14 -11.98
C TYR A 413 17.81 -4.42 -11.66
N ASN A 414 17.59 -5.39 -10.78
CA ASN A 414 16.30 -5.70 -10.17
C ASN A 414 16.25 -5.01 -8.81
N THR A 415 15.16 -4.29 -8.51
CA THR A 415 15.04 -3.38 -7.36
C THR A 415 13.72 -3.54 -6.63
N VAL A 416 13.72 -3.28 -5.31
CA VAL A 416 12.50 -3.20 -4.50
C VAL A 416 12.72 -2.22 -3.34
N SER A 417 11.76 -1.32 -3.13
CA SER A 417 11.87 -0.25 -2.11
C SER A 417 10.52 0.40 -1.78
N SER A 418 10.47 1.11 -0.66
CA SER A 418 9.35 1.94 -0.24
C SER A 418 9.44 3.37 -0.78
N LYS A 419 8.32 3.89 -1.30
CA LYS A 419 8.13 5.28 -1.68
C LYS A 419 7.06 5.91 -0.79
N PHE A 420 7.41 6.95 -0.04
CA PHE A 420 6.53 7.64 0.91
C PHE A 420 5.93 8.90 0.28
N GLN A 421 4.62 9.09 0.40
CA GLN A 421 3.95 10.36 0.09
C GLN A 421 4.16 11.35 1.25
N VAL A 422 4.55 12.58 0.92
CA VAL A 422 4.88 13.66 1.89
C VAL A 422 3.87 14.80 1.86
N THR A 423 3.32 15.10 0.69
CA THR A 423 2.22 16.04 0.50
C THR A 423 1.33 15.53 -0.63
N ALA A 424 0.03 15.36 -0.39
CA ALA A 424 -0.95 15.10 -1.44
C ALA A 424 -1.30 16.36 -2.26
N MET A 425 -1.78 16.16 -3.50
CA MET A 425 -2.22 17.23 -4.40
C MET A 425 -3.38 16.76 -5.29
N ASP A 426 -4.36 17.65 -5.53
CA ASP A 426 -5.45 17.48 -6.50
C ASP A 426 -5.82 18.84 -7.13
N TYR A 427 -6.62 18.86 -8.19
CA TYR A 427 -6.95 20.06 -8.96
C TYR A 427 -8.38 20.57 -8.72
N TYR A 428 -8.50 21.67 -7.97
CA TYR A 428 -9.78 22.38 -7.86
C TYR A 428 -10.14 23.03 -9.20
N THR A 429 -11.29 22.64 -9.77
CA THR A 429 -11.69 23.02 -11.12
C THR A 429 -12.73 24.13 -11.09
N LEU A 430 -12.34 25.33 -11.53
CA LEU A 430 -13.20 26.50 -11.67
C LEU A 430 -13.72 26.61 -13.11
N SER A 431 -15.01 26.32 -13.32
CA SER A 431 -15.71 26.55 -14.59
C SER A 431 -16.60 27.80 -14.53
N SER A 432 -16.49 28.65 -15.56
CA SER A 432 -17.32 29.85 -15.74
C SER A 432 -17.66 30.01 -17.22
N GLY A 433 -18.92 29.75 -17.58
CA GLY A 433 -19.35 29.66 -18.96
C GLY A 433 -18.61 28.53 -19.70
N THR A 434 -17.91 28.89 -20.78
CA THR A 434 -17.08 27.95 -21.57
C THR A 434 -15.62 27.91 -21.14
N LYS A 435 -15.20 28.69 -20.13
CA LYS A 435 -13.83 28.66 -19.60
C LYS A 435 -13.74 27.78 -18.37
N THR A 436 -12.77 26.87 -18.37
CA THR A 436 -12.44 26.01 -17.23
C THR A 436 -10.97 26.19 -16.89
N SER A 437 -10.68 26.48 -15.63
CA SER A 437 -9.33 26.64 -15.08
C SER A 437 -9.15 25.69 -13.91
N ALA A 438 -8.05 24.93 -13.90
CA ALA A 438 -7.65 24.09 -12.78
C ALA A 438 -6.64 24.84 -11.89
N VAL A 439 -6.76 24.70 -10.57
CA VAL A 439 -5.83 25.25 -9.57
C VAL A 439 -5.36 24.10 -8.67
N PRO A 440 -4.04 23.88 -8.50
CA PRO A 440 -3.55 22.82 -7.63
C PRO A 440 -3.85 23.16 -6.15
N MET A 441 -4.38 22.18 -5.44
CA MET A 441 -4.68 22.20 -4.01
C MET A 441 -3.75 21.20 -3.33
N PHE A 442 -2.93 21.67 -2.39
CA PHE A 442 -1.96 20.85 -1.65
C PHE A 442 -2.46 20.53 -0.24
N GLU A 443 -2.10 19.35 0.26
CA GLU A 443 -2.32 18.93 1.65
C GLU A 443 -1.60 19.86 2.63
N THR A 444 -2.31 20.26 3.68
CA THR A 444 -1.82 21.15 4.75
C THR A 444 -1.39 20.39 6.01
N GLY A 445 -2.02 19.25 6.31
CA GLY A 445 -1.74 18.41 7.47
C GLY A 445 -0.56 17.46 7.23
N LYS A 446 0.67 17.97 7.32
CA LYS A 446 1.87 17.15 7.11
C LYS A 446 2.19 16.26 8.32
N TYR A 447 2.49 14.99 8.05
CA TYR A 447 2.96 14.05 9.06
C TYR A 447 4.30 14.51 9.70
N GLN A 448 4.46 14.25 11.01
CA GLN A 448 5.57 14.78 11.83
C GLN A 448 6.49 13.71 12.45
N GLY A 449 6.18 12.42 12.29
CA GLY A 449 7.03 11.32 12.75
C GLY A 449 8.13 10.98 11.76
N ASN A 450 8.38 9.68 11.55
CA ASN A 450 9.44 9.20 10.67
C ASN A 450 8.87 8.47 9.45
N PHE A 451 9.57 8.56 8.32
CA PHE A 451 9.46 7.55 7.26
C PHE A 451 10.58 6.52 7.50
N GLN A 452 10.23 5.33 8.00
CA GLN A 452 11.22 4.40 8.57
C GLN A 452 11.11 2.99 8.01
N VAL A 453 12.26 2.41 7.63
CA VAL A 453 12.40 1.05 7.12
C VAL A 453 13.49 0.29 7.90
N ARG A 454 13.15 -0.89 8.41
CA ARG A 454 14.08 -1.86 8.98
C ARG A 454 14.42 -2.92 7.92
N TYR A 455 15.71 -3.13 7.68
CA TYR A 455 16.22 -4.19 6.81
C TYR A 455 16.81 -5.32 7.67
N ALA A 456 16.20 -6.50 7.57
CA ALA A 456 16.72 -7.75 8.11
C ALA A 456 17.39 -8.57 7.01
N PHE A 457 18.41 -9.36 7.37
CA PHE A 457 19.23 -10.14 6.43
C PHE A 457 19.14 -11.63 6.72
N LEU A 458 19.06 -12.46 5.67
CA LEU A 458 18.91 -13.91 5.72
C LEU A 458 19.91 -14.57 4.75
N ALA A 459 20.39 -15.77 5.07
CA ALA A 459 21.40 -16.48 4.30
C ALA A 459 21.17 -18.01 4.30
N GLY A 460 21.67 -18.68 3.26
CA GLY A 460 21.56 -20.13 3.11
C GLY A 460 20.10 -20.61 3.02
N PRO A 461 19.72 -21.72 3.66
CA PRO A 461 18.36 -22.27 3.61
C PRO A 461 17.25 -21.33 4.13
N SER A 462 17.58 -20.29 4.91
CA SER A 462 16.60 -19.30 5.37
C SER A 462 16.41 -18.12 4.42
N ALA A 463 17.22 -18.00 3.36
CA ALA A 463 17.14 -16.93 2.37
C ALA A 463 15.99 -17.12 1.35
N ASP A 464 14.82 -17.60 1.78
CA ASP A 464 13.64 -17.77 0.94
C ASP A 464 12.41 -17.00 1.48
N TYR A 465 11.26 -17.09 0.79
CA TYR A 465 10.07 -16.33 1.18
C TYR A 465 9.42 -16.85 2.47
N THR A 466 9.68 -18.11 2.85
CA THR A 466 9.23 -18.68 4.12
C THR A 466 10.10 -18.23 5.28
N GLY A 467 11.42 -18.11 5.05
CA GLY A 467 12.35 -17.47 5.98
C GLY A 467 12.07 -15.98 6.16
N MET A 468 11.79 -15.25 5.08
CA MET A 468 11.31 -13.86 5.12
C MET A 468 10.03 -13.72 5.96
N ALA A 469 9.01 -14.57 5.69
CA ALA A 469 7.76 -14.56 6.45
C ALA A 469 7.96 -14.94 7.93
N ALA A 470 8.85 -15.90 8.22
CA ALA A 470 9.21 -16.26 9.59
C ALA A 470 9.96 -15.13 10.33
N ALA A 471 10.85 -14.42 9.67
CA ALA A 471 11.52 -13.24 10.23
C ALA A 471 10.51 -12.11 10.52
N TYR A 472 9.57 -11.87 9.59
CA TYR A 472 8.50 -10.90 9.80
C TYR A 472 7.55 -11.29 10.95
N ARG A 473 7.15 -12.57 11.02
CA ARG A 473 6.38 -13.15 12.13
C ARG A 473 7.06 -12.96 13.49
N ASN A 474 8.37 -13.20 13.55
CA ASN A 474 9.17 -13.00 14.77
C ASN A 474 9.25 -11.51 15.15
N TYR A 475 9.36 -10.60 14.17
CA TYR A 475 9.27 -9.15 14.42
C TYR A 475 7.88 -8.74 14.94
N LEU A 476 6.78 -9.22 14.34
CA LEU A 476 5.41 -8.93 14.80
C LEU A 476 5.17 -9.43 16.23
N ALA A 477 5.53 -10.68 16.52
CA ALA A 477 5.45 -11.25 17.86
C ALA A 477 6.34 -10.50 18.87
N GLY A 478 7.54 -10.09 18.46
CA GLY A 478 8.46 -9.27 19.26
C GLY A 478 7.94 -7.87 19.55
N LYS A 479 7.36 -7.18 18.55
CA LYS A 479 6.84 -5.81 18.64
C LYS A 479 5.55 -5.74 19.46
N TYR A 480 4.60 -6.61 19.15
CA TYR A 480 3.24 -6.56 19.69
C TYR A 480 2.97 -7.57 20.82
N LYS A 481 3.97 -8.37 21.22
CA LYS A 481 3.89 -9.41 22.26
C LYS A 481 2.79 -10.45 21.99
N LEU A 482 2.58 -10.77 20.71
CA LEU A 482 1.60 -11.76 20.26
C LEU A 482 1.85 -13.11 20.92
N GLN A 483 0.77 -13.77 21.34
CA GLN A 483 0.82 -15.11 21.94
C GLN A 483 0.40 -16.15 20.90
N PRO A 484 1.07 -17.32 20.82
CA PRO A 484 0.61 -18.41 19.96
C PRO A 484 -0.78 -18.90 20.36
N LEU A 485 -1.58 -19.32 19.38
CA LEU A 485 -2.88 -19.95 19.62
C LEU A 485 -2.74 -21.24 20.42
N GLN A 486 -3.70 -21.49 21.31
CA GLN A 486 -3.79 -22.76 22.02
C GLN A 486 -4.34 -23.86 21.10
N ALA A 487 -3.85 -25.08 21.28
CA ALA A 487 -4.38 -26.25 20.57
C ALA A 487 -5.85 -26.50 20.97
N SER A 488 -6.66 -26.87 19.98
CA SER A 488 -8.09 -27.19 20.13
C SER A 488 -8.39 -28.58 19.59
N ALA A 489 -9.47 -29.20 20.05
CA ALA A 489 -9.96 -30.48 19.50
C ALA A 489 -10.63 -30.32 18.12
N ASP A 490 -11.17 -29.13 17.84
CA ASP A 490 -11.86 -28.76 16.60
C ASP A 490 -11.36 -27.36 16.16
N ALA A 491 -11.17 -27.13 14.86
CA ALA A 491 -10.93 -25.81 14.29
C ALA A 491 -12.25 -25.02 14.16
N PRO A 492 -12.23 -23.68 14.26
CA PRO A 492 -13.45 -22.89 14.15
C PRO A 492 -14.10 -23.02 12.76
N PHE A 493 -15.42 -23.16 12.75
CA PHE A 493 -16.26 -22.87 11.59
C PHE A 493 -16.73 -21.42 11.70
N VAL A 494 -16.23 -20.54 10.85
CA VAL A 494 -16.71 -19.16 10.81
C VAL A 494 -18.04 -19.13 10.07
N LEU A 495 -19.06 -18.58 10.71
CA LEU A 495 -20.38 -18.38 10.12
C LEU A 495 -20.68 -16.88 10.13
N GLU A 496 -20.95 -16.30 8.97
CA GLU A 496 -21.58 -14.99 8.89
C GLU A 496 -23.09 -15.12 8.63
N LEU A 497 -23.90 -14.48 9.46
CA LEU A 497 -25.35 -14.37 9.27
C LEU A 497 -25.76 -12.93 8.98
N GLU A 498 -26.47 -12.75 7.87
CA GLU A 498 -27.03 -11.48 7.45
C GLU A 498 -28.38 -11.22 8.12
N GLY A 499 -28.42 -10.18 8.97
CA GLY A 499 -29.51 -9.88 9.90
C GLY A 499 -30.66 -9.09 9.27
N ALA A 500 -30.54 -7.77 9.22
CA ALA A 500 -31.54 -6.87 8.64
C ALA A 500 -30.95 -5.97 7.55
N PHE A 501 -31.80 -5.38 6.71
CA PHE A 501 -31.41 -4.37 5.72
C PHE A 501 -32.53 -3.35 5.48
N ARG A 502 -32.21 -2.22 4.84
CA ARG A 502 -33.22 -1.22 4.43
C ARG A 502 -33.67 -1.46 2.98
N LYS A 503 -34.99 -1.54 2.75
CA LYS A 503 -35.59 -1.61 1.41
C LYS A 503 -36.51 -0.41 1.18
N ASN A 504 -36.45 0.16 -0.02
CA ASN A 504 -37.46 1.13 -0.47
C ASN A 504 -38.76 0.37 -0.75
N LYS A 505 -39.85 0.74 -0.07
CA LYS A 505 -41.21 0.26 -0.33
C LYS A 505 -42.09 1.42 -0.77
N SER A 506 -43.25 1.14 -1.35
CA SER A 506 -44.27 2.13 -1.70
C SER A 506 -45.58 1.82 -1.01
N PHE A 507 -46.30 2.85 -0.55
CA PHE A 507 -47.67 2.74 -0.08
C PHE A 507 -48.52 3.78 -0.81
N LEU A 508 -49.52 3.31 -1.58
CA LEU A 508 -50.36 4.15 -2.45
C LEU A 508 -49.57 5.09 -3.38
N GLY A 509 -48.40 4.65 -3.85
CA GLY A 509 -47.49 5.42 -4.71
C GLY A 509 -46.45 6.25 -3.95
N ILE A 510 -46.61 6.47 -2.64
CA ILE A 510 -45.65 7.23 -1.82
C ILE A 510 -44.49 6.32 -1.39
N PRO A 511 -43.23 6.61 -1.75
CA PRO A 511 -42.07 5.82 -1.35
C PRO A 511 -41.69 6.08 0.12
N TYR A 512 -41.30 5.02 0.83
CA TYR A 512 -40.76 5.07 2.18
C TYR A 512 -39.67 4.01 2.38
N LYS A 513 -38.76 4.22 3.34
CA LYS A 513 -37.74 3.22 3.70
C LYS A 513 -38.25 2.32 4.81
N SER A 514 -38.40 1.04 4.51
CA SER A 514 -38.67 -0.02 5.48
C SER A 514 -37.35 -0.67 5.93
N THR A 515 -37.39 -1.37 7.07
CA THR A 515 -36.30 -2.28 7.50
C THR A 515 -36.86 -3.69 7.48
N GLU A 516 -36.20 -4.60 6.77
CA GLU A 516 -36.64 -5.98 6.57
C GLU A 516 -35.65 -6.94 7.24
N SER A 517 -36.14 -8.06 7.76
CA SER A 517 -35.30 -9.16 8.26
C SER A 517 -34.87 -10.08 7.11
N LEU A 518 -33.60 -10.47 7.09
CA LEU A 518 -33.04 -11.60 6.35
C LEU A 518 -32.86 -12.82 7.27
N THR A 519 -32.41 -12.59 8.51
CA THR A 519 -32.24 -13.59 9.57
C THR A 519 -32.55 -12.98 10.94
N THR A 520 -33.62 -13.43 11.59
CA THR A 520 -33.93 -13.10 13.00
C THR A 520 -32.98 -13.80 13.97
N PHE A 521 -32.92 -13.34 15.23
CA PHE A 521 -32.08 -13.99 16.25
C PHE A 521 -32.56 -15.41 16.61
N ASP A 522 -33.85 -15.68 16.47
CA ASP A 522 -34.41 -17.02 16.66
C ASP A 522 -34.06 -17.95 15.47
N GLU A 523 -34.22 -17.50 14.21
CA GLU A 523 -33.77 -18.25 13.03
C GLU A 523 -32.25 -18.52 13.03
N ALA A 524 -31.44 -17.57 13.52
CA ALA A 524 -30.01 -17.78 13.69
C ALA A 524 -29.70 -18.90 14.69
N LYS A 525 -30.44 -18.97 15.80
CA LYS A 525 -30.35 -20.08 16.74
C LYS A 525 -30.74 -21.41 16.08
N GLU A 526 -31.81 -21.46 15.29
CA GLU A 526 -32.21 -22.67 14.55
C GLU A 526 -31.11 -23.16 13.58
N ILE A 527 -30.36 -22.25 12.94
CA ILE A 527 -29.21 -22.60 12.07
C ILE A 527 -28.05 -23.17 12.91
N LEU A 528 -27.74 -22.57 14.07
CA LEU A 528 -26.69 -23.08 14.97
C LEU A 528 -27.06 -24.44 15.58
N GLU A 529 -28.33 -24.68 15.93
CA GLU A 529 -28.81 -25.97 16.41
C GLU A 529 -28.67 -27.06 15.32
N GLN A 530 -28.94 -26.72 14.05
CA GLN A 530 -28.70 -27.62 12.90
C GLN A 530 -27.21 -27.92 12.70
N LEU A 531 -26.33 -26.91 12.68
CA LEU A 531 -24.88 -27.11 12.56
C LEU A 531 -24.32 -27.98 13.69
N LYS A 532 -24.75 -27.73 14.94
CA LYS A 532 -24.36 -28.51 16.10
C LYS A 532 -24.84 -29.95 16.02
N ALA A 533 -26.10 -30.18 15.59
CA ALA A 533 -26.64 -31.52 15.36
C ALA A 533 -25.90 -32.27 14.23
N ALA A 534 -25.41 -31.53 13.23
CA ALA A 534 -24.56 -32.03 12.15
C ALA A 534 -23.07 -32.20 12.55
N GLY A 535 -22.71 -31.99 13.82
CA GLY A 535 -21.39 -32.28 14.37
C GLY A 535 -20.37 -31.14 14.29
N VAL A 536 -20.76 -29.92 13.91
CA VAL A 536 -19.90 -28.72 13.99
C VAL A 536 -19.86 -28.24 15.45
N LYS A 537 -18.67 -28.26 16.07
CA LYS A 537 -18.52 -28.06 17.54
C LYS A 537 -17.85 -26.75 17.96
N ALA A 538 -17.10 -26.12 17.07
CA ALA A 538 -16.53 -24.79 17.27
C ALA A 538 -17.10 -23.88 16.20
N ILE A 539 -17.86 -22.86 16.61
CA ILE A 539 -18.51 -21.91 15.70
C ILE A 539 -18.17 -20.49 16.15
N ASP A 540 -17.63 -19.71 15.21
CA ASP A 540 -17.39 -18.27 15.34
C ASP A 540 -18.49 -17.55 14.56
N LEU A 541 -19.53 -17.06 15.25
CA LEU A 541 -20.66 -16.39 14.59
C LEU A 541 -20.41 -14.89 14.45
N ARG A 542 -20.14 -14.45 13.21
CA ARG A 542 -20.26 -13.06 12.78
C ARG A 542 -21.73 -12.74 12.47
N PHE A 543 -22.28 -11.66 13.02
CA PHE A 543 -23.68 -11.28 12.77
C PHE A 543 -23.79 -9.86 12.23
N VAL A 544 -24.08 -9.74 10.94
CA VAL A 544 -24.12 -8.46 10.22
C VAL A 544 -25.52 -7.85 10.26
N GLY A 545 -25.59 -6.51 10.35
CA GLY A 545 -26.86 -5.79 10.29
C GLY A 545 -27.83 -6.01 11.46
N TRP A 546 -27.32 -6.33 12.65
CA TRP A 546 -28.14 -6.60 13.85
C TRP A 546 -28.79 -5.36 14.51
N PHE A 547 -28.38 -4.15 14.12
CA PHE A 547 -28.77 -2.89 14.78
C PHE A 547 -28.98 -1.72 13.81
N ASN A 548 -29.52 -0.60 14.29
CA ASN A 548 -29.62 0.72 13.62
C ASN A 548 -30.10 0.74 12.15
N GLY A 549 -30.91 -0.26 11.78
CA GLY A 549 -31.57 -0.39 10.47
C GLY A 549 -30.94 -1.39 9.50
N GLY A 550 -30.03 -2.26 9.95
CA GLY A 550 -29.47 -3.32 9.12
C GLY A 550 -28.04 -3.08 8.67
N ILE A 551 -27.58 -3.86 7.68
CA ILE A 551 -26.21 -3.85 7.11
C ILE A 551 -25.68 -2.41 7.00
N ARG A 552 -26.30 -1.57 6.16
CA ARG A 552 -26.03 -0.12 6.06
C ARG A 552 -26.73 0.64 7.19
N HIS A 553 -26.26 0.45 8.43
CA HIS A 553 -26.82 1.06 9.64
C HIS A 553 -26.67 2.59 9.67
N SER A 554 -27.46 3.26 10.50
CA SER A 554 -27.14 4.64 10.92
C SER A 554 -26.02 4.66 11.96
N SER A 555 -25.57 5.86 12.34
CA SER A 555 -24.45 6.12 13.26
C SER A 555 -24.32 5.09 14.40
N PRO A 556 -23.14 4.51 14.67
CA PRO A 556 -22.95 3.55 15.76
C PRO A 556 -22.96 4.22 17.16
N SER A 557 -22.85 5.56 17.22
CA SER A 557 -22.91 6.38 18.44
C SER A 557 -24.14 6.23 19.35
N ASP A 558 -25.22 5.63 18.85
CA ASP A 558 -26.54 5.58 19.48
C ASP A 558 -27.20 4.23 19.15
N LEU A 559 -26.82 3.18 19.89
CA LEU A 559 -27.03 1.78 19.48
C LEU A 559 -28.43 1.28 19.84
N SER A 560 -29.23 0.93 18.83
CA SER A 560 -30.54 0.30 18.97
C SER A 560 -30.65 -1.00 18.20
N VAL A 561 -30.78 -2.12 18.92
CA VAL A 561 -30.94 -3.48 18.37
C VAL A 561 -32.18 -3.56 17.47
N ALA A 562 -32.06 -4.15 16.28
CA ALA A 562 -33.11 -4.15 15.28
C ALA A 562 -34.36 -4.92 15.76
N GLY A 563 -35.46 -4.19 15.99
CA GLY A 563 -36.73 -4.77 16.48
C GLY A 563 -37.30 -5.86 15.55
N VAL A 564 -37.09 -5.73 14.24
CA VAL A 564 -37.51 -6.72 13.22
C VAL A 564 -36.78 -8.07 13.31
N LEU A 565 -35.73 -8.17 14.13
CA LEU A 565 -34.97 -9.40 14.36
C LEU A 565 -35.34 -10.11 15.68
N GLY A 566 -36.28 -9.55 16.45
CA GLY A 566 -36.56 -9.93 17.84
C GLY A 566 -36.03 -8.92 18.88
N GLY A 567 -35.34 -7.87 18.43
CA GLY A 567 -34.83 -6.78 19.27
C GLY A 567 -33.87 -7.25 20.37
N LYS A 568 -33.68 -6.42 21.41
CA LYS A 568 -32.75 -6.72 22.51
C LYS A 568 -33.06 -8.05 23.23
N LYS A 569 -34.32 -8.49 23.27
CA LYS A 569 -34.68 -9.76 23.92
C LYS A 569 -34.14 -10.95 23.12
N GLY A 570 -34.42 -11.03 21.82
CA GLY A 570 -33.90 -12.09 20.95
C GLY A 570 -32.38 -12.10 20.89
N PHE A 571 -31.75 -10.92 20.80
CA PHE A 571 -30.30 -10.78 20.81
C PHE A 571 -29.64 -11.37 22.08
N LEU A 572 -30.19 -11.10 23.26
CA LEU A 572 -29.68 -11.66 24.51
C LEU A 572 -29.96 -13.17 24.64
N GLN A 573 -31.07 -13.66 24.08
CA GLN A 573 -31.35 -15.11 24.03
C GLN A 573 -30.37 -15.86 23.11
N LEU A 574 -29.98 -15.26 21.98
CA LEU A 574 -28.94 -15.79 21.10
C LEU A 574 -27.57 -15.74 21.79
N ALA A 575 -27.20 -14.62 22.41
CA ALA A 575 -25.91 -14.47 23.08
C ALA A 575 -25.73 -15.46 24.25
N GLU A 576 -26.77 -15.69 25.06
CA GLU A 576 -26.69 -16.71 26.13
C GLU A 576 -26.62 -18.12 25.53
N TYR A 577 -27.35 -18.42 24.45
CA TYR A 577 -27.21 -19.71 23.75
C TYR A 577 -25.79 -19.94 23.21
N MET A 578 -25.16 -18.93 22.59
CA MET A 578 -23.76 -19.01 22.13
C MET A 578 -22.83 -19.41 23.30
N LYS A 579 -22.96 -18.69 24.42
CA LYS A 579 -22.21 -18.90 25.67
C LYS A 579 -22.49 -20.26 26.34
N GLU A 580 -23.74 -20.74 26.35
CA GLU A 580 -24.11 -22.07 26.85
C GLU A 580 -23.47 -23.21 26.04
N ASN A 581 -23.14 -22.96 24.76
CA ASN A 581 -22.55 -23.94 23.86
C ASN A 581 -21.03 -23.81 23.69
N GLY A 582 -20.41 -22.76 24.22
CA GLY A 582 -18.98 -22.48 24.01
C GLY A 582 -18.66 -21.99 22.59
N PHE A 583 -19.62 -21.32 21.93
CA PHE A 583 -19.44 -20.68 20.62
C PHE A 583 -19.09 -19.20 20.79
N GLU A 584 -18.21 -18.67 19.95
CA GLU A 584 -17.81 -17.25 19.99
C GLU A 584 -18.78 -16.38 19.17
N PHE A 585 -19.14 -15.21 19.68
CA PHE A 585 -20.18 -14.34 19.08
C PHE A 585 -19.63 -12.94 18.79
N TYR A 586 -19.65 -12.56 17.51
CA TYR A 586 -19.11 -11.30 17.00
C TYR A 586 -20.21 -10.49 16.28
N PRO A 587 -21.05 -9.74 17.01
CA PRO A 587 -21.93 -8.73 16.42
C PRO A 587 -21.10 -7.72 15.62
N ASP A 588 -21.50 -7.44 14.38
CA ASP A 588 -20.70 -6.63 13.44
C ASP A 588 -21.05 -5.14 13.49
N THR A 589 -20.05 -4.29 13.32
CA THR A 589 -20.23 -2.84 13.16
C THR A 589 -19.23 -2.25 12.17
N ALA A 590 -19.68 -1.24 11.43
CA ALA A 590 -18.83 -0.26 10.77
C ALA A 590 -18.60 0.95 11.69
N PHE A 591 -17.41 1.56 11.59
CA PHE A 591 -17.10 2.84 12.23
C PHE A 591 -16.64 3.92 11.23
N LEU A 592 -15.94 3.54 10.16
CA LEU A 592 -15.45 4.40 9.10
C LEU A 592 -16.51 4.58 7.99
N GLU A 593 -17.25 3.53 7.64
CA GLU A 593 -18.29 3.57 6.61
C GLU A 593 -19.58 4.23 7.13
N LYS A 594 -19.88 5.44 6.65
CA LYS A 594 -21.01 6.26 7.11
C LYS A 594 -22.13 6.32 6.07
N TYR A 595 -23.07 5.39 6.14
CA TYR A 595 -24.19 5.26 5.18
C TYR A 595 -25.32 6.32 5.29
N LYS A 596 -25.28 7.24 6.26
CA LYS A 596 -26.37 8.23 6.48
C LYS A 596 -25.86 9.63 6.82
N GLY A 597 -25.96 10.53 5.84
CA GLY A 597 -25.73 11.97 5.96
C GLY A 597 -24.24 12.36 5.99
N SER A 598 -23.91 13.52 5.43
CA SER A 598 -22.53 13.99 5.24
C SER A 598 -21.90 14.69 6.45
N SER A 599 -22.63 14.86 7.55
CA SER A 599 -22.12 15.55 8.76
C SER A 599 -21.09 14.67 9.48
N GLY A 600 -19.86 15.19 9.64
CA GLY A 600 -18.72 14.43 10.16
C GLY A 600 -18.08 13.48 9.14
N ALA A 601 -18.38 13.62 7.85
CA ALA A 601 -17.63 12.97 6.78
C ALA A 601 -16.32 13.72 6.47
N ALA A 602 -15.28 12.97 6.11
CA ALA A 602 -13.98 13.50 5.68
C ALA A 602 -14.11 14.34 4.40
N MET A 603 -13.09 15.15 4.12
CA MET A 603 -13.05 16.07 2.97
C MET A 603 -11.99 15.67 1.96
N LEU A 604 -12.34 15.89 0.69
CA LEU A 604 -11.44 15.82 -0.46
C LEU A 604 -10.60 17.11 -0.54
N LEU A 605 -9.47 17.09 -1.27
CA LEU A 605 -8.64 18.28 -1.50
C LEU A 605 -9.38 19.41 -2.25
N ASP A 606 -10.38 19.06 -3.07
CA ASP A 606 -11.27 20.00 -3.75
C ASP A 606 -12.35 20.61 -2.81
N ARG A 607 -12.35 20.24 -1.52
CA ARG A 607 -13.34 20.59 -0.48
C ARG A 607 -14.70 19.90 -0.63
N GLY A 608 -14.85 18.95 -1.55
CA GLY A 608 -15.94 17.99 -1.57
C GLY A 608 -15.96 17.10 -0.32
N LYS A 609 -17.01 16.30 -0.18
CA LYS A 609 -17.06 15.23 0.83
C LYS A 609 -16.56 13.93 0.24
N ALA A 610 -15.85 13.16 1.05
CA ALA A 610 -15.37 11.83 0.68
C ALA A 610 -16.58 10.87 0.58
N GLU A 611 -17.04 10.68 -0.66
CA GLU A 611 -18.19 9.86 -1.03
C GLU A 611 -17.72 8.68 -1.89
N VAL A 612 -17.98 7.46 -1.43
CA VAL A 612 -17.62 6.23 -2.15
C VAL A 612 -18.81 5.77 -2.98
N TYR A 613 -18.54 5.49 -4.25
CA TYR A 613 -19.52 5.07 -5.25
C TYR A 613 -19.08 3.75 -5.89
N GLY A 614 -20.06 2.96 -6.37
CA GLY A 614 -19.78 1.85 -7.26
C GLY A 614 -19.37 2.32 -8.66
N TYR A 615 -18.75 1.45 -9.44
CA TYR A 615 -18.34 1.71 -10.82
C TYR A 615 -19.25 0.97 -11.81
N ASN A 616 -19.24 1.42 -13.06
CA ASN A 616 -19.88 0.71 -14.17
C ASN A 616 -18.92 -0.38 -14.69
N PRO A 617 -19.27 -1.68 -14.66
CA PRO A 617 -18.37 -2.77 -15.05
C PRO A 617 -18.09 -2.86 -16.56
N VAL A 618 -18.75 -2.04 -17.39
CA VAL A 618 -18.56 -1.98 -18.86
C VAL A 618 -17.78 -0.73 -19.27
N THR A 619 -17.97 0.40 -18.59
CA THR A 619 -17.33 1.67 -18.94
C THR A 619 -16.24 2.11 -17.96
N HIS A 620 -16.01 1.35 -16.88
CA HIS A 620 -15.08 1.63 -15.76
C HIS A 620 -15.33 2.94 -14.98
N ALA A 621 -16.11 3.87 -15.51
CA ALA A 621 -16.47 5.14 -14.89
C ALA A 621 -17.28 4.99 -13.59
N LYS A 622 -17.05 5.93 -12.67
CA LYS A 622 -17.78 6.10 -11.41
C LYS A 622 -19.28 6.29 -11.64
N ASP A 623 -20.10 5.43 -11.06
CA ASP A 623 -21.55 5.45 -11.20
C ASP A 623 -22.17 6.23 -10.03
N THR A 624 -22.45 7.51 -10.26
CA THR A 624 -23.02 8.42 -9.24
C THR A 624 -24.45 8.06 -8.81
N SER A 625 -25.10 7.08 -9.46
CA SER A 625 -26.36 6.50 -8.95
C SER A 625 -26.14 5.44 -7.86
N LYS A 626 -24.95 4.81 -7.83
CA LYS A 626 -24.58 3.73 -6.90
C LYS A 626 -23.78 4.25 -5.70
N PHE A 627 -24.35 5.16 -4.93
CA PHE A 627 -23.74 5.61 -3.68
C PHE A 627 -23.58 4.44 -2.69
N SER A 628 -22.39 4.28 -2.12
CA SER A 628 -22.09 3.30 -1.07
C SER A 628 -22.23 3.95 0.31
N HIS A 629 -21.26 4.80 0.67
CA HIS A 629 -21.13 5.44 1.98
C HIS A 629 -20.35 6.77 1.89
N TYR A 630 -20.44 7.59 2.94
CA TYR A 630 -19.43 8.61 3.24
C TYR A 630 -18.28 7.97 4.03
N ILE A 631 -17.06 8.46 3.85
CA ILE A 631 -15.94 8.15 4.77
C ILE A 631 -16.04 9.05 6.01
N LEU A 632 -15.96 8.48 7.21
CA LEU A 632 -15.92 9.24 8.45
C LEU A 632 -14.60 10.05 8.55
N ALA A 633 -14.68 11.30 8.97
CA ALA A 633 -13.50 12.08 9.37
C ALA A 633 -12.82 11.40 10.58
N PRO A 634 -11.49 11.15 10.58
CA PRO A 634 -10.81 10.44 11.68
C PRO A 634 -11.01 11.12 13.05
N ALA A 635 -11.09 12.45 13.07
CA ALA A 635 -11.39 13.24 14.28
C ALA A 635 -12.80 12.97 14.89
N GLN A 636 -13.70 12.26 14.19
CA GLN A 636 -15.00 11.82 14.70
C GLN A 636 -14.99 10.35 15.19
N LEU A 637 -13.97 9.56 14.88
CA LEU A 637 -13.91 8.14 15.25
C LEU A 637 -14.01 7.91 16.77
N PRO A 638 -13.28 8.65 17.65
CA PRO A 638 -13.39 8.47 19.09
C PRO A 638 -14.80 8.72 19.63
N LYS A 639 -15.54 9.67 19.02
CA LYS A 639 -16.94 9.97 19.39
C LYS A 639 -17.89 8.83 18.99
N GLN A 640 -17.65 8.18 17.86
CA GLN A 640 -18.44 7.02 17.43
C GLN A 640 -18.21 5.82 18.33
N VAL A 641 -16.94 5.49 18.61
CA VAL A 641 -16.54 4.35 19.45
C VAL A 641 -17.01 4.51 20.89
N ASN A 642 -16.79 5.68 21.51
CA ASN A 642 -17.28 5.93 22.88
C ASN A 642 -18.83 5.96 22.98
N GLY A 643 -19.52 6.40 21.93
CA GLY A 643 -20.98 6.34 21.85
C GLY A 643 -21.49 4.88 21.77
N PHE A 644 -20.91 4.10 20.86
CA PHE A 644 -21.20 2.68 20.69
C PHE A 644 -20.97 1.89 21.98
N LEU A 645 -19.77 1.98 22.57
CA LEU A 645 -19.39 1.21 23.75
C LEU A 645 -20.28 1.50 24.98
N LYS A 646 -20.72 2.75 25.14
CA LYS A 646 -21.65 3.17 26.20
C LYS A 646 -22.99 2.43 26.15
N ASP A 647 -23.45 2.01 24.97
CA ASP A 647 -24.67 1.24 24.80
C ASP A 647 -24.39 -0.27 24.65
N TYR A 648 -23.28 -0.65 24.01
CA TYR A 648 -22.82 -2.05 23.86
C TYR A 648 -22.55 -2.72 25.21
N ALA A 649 -21.89 -2.02 26.15
CA ALA A 649 -21.66 -2.52 27.50
C ALA A 649 -22.95 -2.86 28.27
N LYS A 650 -24.11 -2.27 27.89
CA LYS A 650 -25.43 -2.59 28.47
C LYS A 650 -26.05 -3.86 27.88
N LEU A 651 -25.41 -4.48 26.89
CA LEU A 651 -25.77 -5.79 26.35
C LEU A 651 -25.04 -6.92 27.08
N GLY A 652 -23.83 -6.66 27.60
CA GLY A 652 -23.05 -7.64 28.36
C GLY A 652 -22.49 -8.79 27.51
N VAL A 653 -22.41 -8.59 26.19
CA VAL A 653 -21.89 -9.55 25.22
C VAL A 653 -20.40 -9.26 24.97
N PRO A 654 -19.49 -10.22 25.24
CA PRO A 654 -18.12 -10.14 24.77
C PRO A 654 -18.06 -10.51 23.28
N GLY A 655 -17.05 -10.02 22.58
CA GLY A 655 -16.88 -10.20 21.14
C GLY A 655 -17.42 -9.03 20.34
N LEU A 656 -16.73 -8.67 19.25
CA LEU A 656 -17.16 -7.64 18.29
C LEU A 656 -16.52 -7.90 16.92
N SER A 657 -17.28 -7.77 15.84
CA SER A 657 -16.74 -7.79 14.46
C SER A 657 -16.58 -6.36 13.91
N LEU A 658 -15.42 -6.09 13.32
CA LEU A 658 -15.02 -4.79 12.78
C LEU A 658 -14.76 -4.90 11.28
N ARG A 659 -15.77 -4.53 10.48
CA ARG A 659 -15.73 -4.74 9.03
C ARG A 659 -14.94 -3.73 8.22
N ASP A 660 -14.62 -2.57 8.79
CA ASP A 660 -13.93 -1.48 8.11
C ASP A 660 -12.63 -1.06 8.81
N LEU A 661 -12.67 -0.85 10.12
CA LEU A 661 -11.54 -0.36 10.92
C LEU A 661 -10.29 -1.26 10.87
N GLY A 662 -10.45 -2.56 10.57
CA GLY A 662 -9.35 -3.51 10.34
C GLY A 662 -8.79 -3.56 8.91
N ARG A 663 -9.50 -2.99 7.92
CA ARG A 663 -9.14 -3.06 6.49
C ARG A 663 -8.92 -1.69 5.80
N GLU A 664 -9.37 -0.58 6.38
CA GLU A 664 -9.33 0.76 5.77
C GLU A 664 -8.61 1.80 6.64
N VAL A 665 -7.86 2.69 5.99
CA VAL A 665 -7.34 3.92 6.59
C VAL A 665 -7.30 5.06 5.57
N HIS A 666 -7.80 6.23 5.96
CA HIS A 666 -8.06 7.37 5.08
C HIS A 666 -7.65 8.70 5.74
N SER A 667 -7.21 9.68 4.94
CA SER A 667 -6.90 11.03 5.41
C SER A 667 -8.17 11.86 5.72
N ASP A 668 -8.01 13.11 6.14
CA ASP A 668 -9.05 14.14 6.00
C ASP A 668 -8.40 15.47 5.58
N PHE A 669 -8.80 16.01 4.43
CA PHE A 669 -8.26 17.25 3.88
C PHE A 669 -9.04 18.50 4.29
N ASN A 670 -9.79 18.44 5.40
CA ASN A 670 -10.49 19.58 5.97
C ASN A 670 -9.50 20.72 6.33
N PRO A 671 -9.65 21.93 5.79
CA PRO A 671 -8.68 23.02 6.02
C PRO A 671 -8.60 23.50 7.47
N ASP A 672 -9.65 23.31 8.27
CA ASP A 672 -9.68 23.74 9.67
C ASP A 672 -9.02 22.73 10.63
N HIS A 673 -8.92 21.47 10.22
CA HIS A 673 -8.36 20.36 11.00
C HIS A 673 -7.95 19.19 10.09
N PRO A 674 -6.88 19.35 9.29
CA PRO A 674 -6.43 18.31 8.38
C PRO A 674 -5.76 17.16 9.15
N VAL A 675 -5.95 15.93 8.67
CA VAL A 675 -5.40 14.72 9.27
C VAL A 675 -4.69 13.90 8.19
N SER A 676 -3.39 13.68 8.34
CA SER A 676 -2.62 12.83 7.42
C SER A 676 -3.06 11.36 7.53
N ARG A 677 -2.78 10.56 6.50
CA ARG A 677 -3.14 9.12 6.52
C ARG A 677 -2.47 8.34 7.66
N GLN A 678 -1.26 8.74 8.07
CA GLN A 678 -0.55 8.13 9.20
C GLN A 678 -1.13 8.59 10.55
N ASP A 679 -1.52 9.86 10.70
CA ASP A 679 -2.20 10.32 11.93
C ASP A 679 -3.60 9.70 12.10
N SER A 680 -4.25 9.38 10.97
CA SER A 680 -5.48 8.59 10.93
C SER A 680 -5.26 7.13 11.37
N LEU A 681 -4.17 6.48 10.93
CA LEU A 681 -3.76 5.16 11.45
C LEU A 681 -3.52 5.21 12.95
N LEU A 682 -2.76 6.19 13.43
CA LEU A 682 -2.46 6.40 14.86
C LEU A 682 -3.70 6.78 15.69
N THR A 683 -4.81 7.15 15.05
CA THR A 683 -6.12 7.31 15.69
C THR A 683 -6.86 5.97 15.73
N SER A 684 -6.90 5.25 14.60
CA SER A 684 -7.53 3.93 14.47
C SER A 684 -6.92 2.90 15.43
N VAL A 685 -5.60 2.89 15.61
CA VAL A 685 -4.89 2.02 16.57
C VAL A 685 -5.33 2.25 18.03
N LYS A 686 -5.52 3.51 18.44
CA LYS A 686 -5.98 3.84 19.80
C LYS A 686 -7.43 3.38 20.01
N GLU A 687 -8.28 3.59 19.01
CA GLU A 687 -9.69 3.22 19.11
C GLU A 687 -9.87 1.69 19.03
N LEU A 688 -9.02 0.96 18.30
CA LEU A 688 -8.94 -0.51 18.35
C LEU A 688 -8.53 -1.02 19.75
N GLU A 689 -7.54 -0.37 20.40
CA GLU A 689 -7.16 -0.68 21.78
C GLU A 689 -8.32 -0.43 22.77
N VAL A 690 -9.07 0.66 22.58
CA VAL A 690 -10.27 1.01 23.37
C VAL A 690 -11.40 0.01 23.16
N LEU A 691 -11.62 -0.44 21.92
CA LEU A 691 -12.61 -1.46 21.56
C LEU A 691 -12.25 -2.82 22.17
N GLN A 692 -11.01 -3.30 22.01
CA GLN A 692 -10.57 -4.58 22.58
C GLN A 692 -10.78 -4.61 24.11
N LYS A 693 -10.39 -3.54 24.81
CA LYS A 693 -10.49 -3.45 26.28
C LYS A 693 -11.91 -3.37 26.83
N GLN A 694 -12.92 -3.01 26.02
CA GLN A 694 -14.30 -2.80 26.47
C GLN A 694 -15.35 -3.72 25.82
N ALA A 695 -15.07 -4.26 24.63
CA ALA A 695 -15.91 -5.26 23.95
C ALA A 695 -15.31 -6.68 24.00
N GLY A 696 -14.02 -6.84 24.33
CA GLY A 696 -13.36 -8.14 24.42
C GLY A 696 -12.70 -8.56 23.09
N ALA A 697 -12.88 -9.82 22.71
CA ALA A 697 -12.29 -10.37 21.50
C ALA A 697 -12.73 -9.60 20.24
N LEU A 698 -11.79 -9.26 19.35
CA LEU A 698 -12.10 -8.62 18.08
C LEU A 698 -11.93 -9.62 16.94
N MET A 699 -13.00 -9.77 16.14
CA MET A 699 -12.91 -10.27 14.78
C MET A 699 -12.70 -9.06 13.87
N VAL A 700 -11.69 -9.10 13.00
CA VAL A 700 -11.39 -8.00 12.06
C VAL A 700 -11.51 -8.48 10.62
N GLU A 701 -12.07 -7.63 9.77
CA GLU A 701 -12.07 -7.91 8.33
C GLU A 701 -10.75 -7.46 7.70
N GLY A 702 -10.23 -8.27 6.76
CA GLY A 702 -9.00 -8.04 6.02
C GLY A 702 -7.71 -8.26 6.83
N GLY A 703 -7.61 -7.67 8.02
CA GLY A 703 -6.45 -7.78 8.90
C GLY A 703 -5.21 -7.05 8.37
N ASN A 704 -5.31 -5.72 8.24
CA ASN A 704 -4.13 -4.87 8.01
C ASN A 704 -3.21 -4.90 9.24
N ALA A 705 -1.89 -4.80 9.03
CA ALA A 705 -0.88 -5.03 10.07
C ALA A 705 -1.07 -4.23 11.37
N TYR A 706 -1.60 -2.99 11.31
CA TYR A 706 -1.88 -2.16 12.49
C TYR A 706 -3.01 -2.70 13.39
N SER A 707 -3.88 -3.58 12.86
CA SER A 707 -5.03 -4.15 13.57
C SER A 707 -4.74 -5.50 14.25
N LEU A 708 -3.71 -6.20 13.78
CA LEU A 708 -3.23 -7.48 14.33
C LEU A 708 -3.00 -7.48 15.86
N PRO A 709 -2.53 -6.41 16.53
CA PRO A 709 -2.31 -6.44 17.99
C PRO A 709 -3.60 -6.58 18.81
N PHE A 710 -4.76 -6.37 18.18
CA PHE A 710 -6.07 -6.31 18.83
C PHE A 710 -7.01 -7.44 18.37
N ALA A 711 -6.71 -8.07 17.23
CA ALA A 711 -7.48 -9.13 16.61
C ALA A 711 -7.24 -10.51 17.25
N GLN A 712 -8.27 -11.35 17.21
CA GLN A 712 -8.19 -12.80 17.51
C GLN A 712 -8.48 -13.62 16.25
N THR A 713 -9.58 -13.29 15.57
CA THR A 713 -10.00 -13.91 14.29
C THR A 713 -9.93 -12.87 13.17
N ILE A 714 -9.43 -13.27 11.99
CA ILE A 714 -9.32 -12.41 10.80
C ILE A 714 -10.15 -13.05 9.68
N VAL A 715 -11.18 -12.35 9.21
CA VAL A 715 -12.05 -12.79 8.09
C VAL A 715 -11.75 -11.98 6.83
N ASN A 716 -12.02 -12.53 5.64
CA ASN A 716 -11.59 -11.93 4.36
C ASN A 716 -10.08 -11.64 4.31
N ALA A 717 -9.26 -12.50 4.96
CA ALA A 717 -7.82 -12.48 4.81
C ALA A 717 -7.46 -12.82 3.34
N PRO A 718 -6.49 -12.13 2.72
CA PRO A 718 -6.26 -12.23 1.28
C PRO A 718 -5.61 -13.58 0.95
N MET A 719 -6.31 -14.44 0.20
CA MET A 719 -5.84 -15.77 -0.18
C MET A 719 -5.16 -15.81 -1.56
N ARG A 720 -5.03 -14.64 -2.21
CA ARG A 720 -4.63 -14.45 -3.61
C ARG A 720 -3.75 -13.23 -3.78
N SER A 721 -3.19 -13.08 -4.97
CA SER A 721 -2.53 -11.87 -5.45
C SER A 721 -3.37 -11.21 -6.54
N SER A 722 -3.09 -9.94 -6.88
CA SER A 722 -3.66 -9.26 -8.04
C SER A 722 -3.24 -9.90 -9.37
N ARG A 723 -2.20 -10.75 -9.37
CA ARG A 723 -1.62 -11.41 -10.56
C ARG A 723 -1.23 -10.40 -11.65
N LEU A 724 -0.69 -9.25 -11.22
CA LEU A 724 -0.21 -8.19 -12.11
C LEU A 724 0.79 -8.77 -13.12
N ASN A 725 0.77 -8.30 -14.37
CA ASN A 725 1.53 -8.89 -15.47
C ASN A 725 3.03 -9.17 -15.15
N ILE A 726 3.67 -8.33 -14.33
CA ILE A 726 5.08 -8.46 -13.90
C ILE A 726 5.35 -9.62 -12.93
N THR A 727 4.36 -10.09 -12.16
CA THR A 727 4.50 -11.19 -11.18
C THR A 727 4.47 -12.57 -11.86
N ASP A 728 5.12 -13.55 -11.23
CA ASP A 728 5.34 -14.89 -11.80
C ASP A 728 4.76 -16.03 -10.94
N GLU A 729 4.60 -15.83 -9.62
CA GLU A 729 4.13 -16.84 -8.67
C GLU A 729 3.32 -16.17 -7.55
N GLU A 730 2.22 -16.81 -7.15
CA GLU A 730 1.35 -16.41 -6.03
C GLU A 730 1.69 -17.28 -4.81
N ILE A 731 1.96 -16.67 -3.66
CA ILE A 731 2.45 -17.37 -2.46
C ILE A 731 1.66 -16.99 -1.19
N PRO A 732 1.45 -17.91 -0.24
CA PRO A 732 0.71 -17.64 0.99
C PRO A 732 1.58 -16.92 2.06
N PHE A 733 2.31 -15.85 1.69
CA PHE A 733 3.20 -15.13 2.60
C PHE A 733 2.45 -14.58 3.83
N TYR A 734 1.27 -14.00 3.62
CA TYR A 734 0.40 -13.48 4.67
C TYR A 734 0.07 -14.57 5.71
N GLN A 735 -0.24 -15.78 5.25
CA GLN A 735 -0.59 -16.91 6.11
C GLN A 735 0.65 -17.53 6.77
N ILE A 736 1.79 -17.64 6.07
CA ILE A 736 3.05 -18.07 6.70
C ILE A 736 3.47 -17.09 7.81
N ALA A 737 3.26 -15.79 7.61
CA ALA A 737 3.60 -14.75 8.59
C ALA A 737 2.69 -14.73 9.84
N LEU A 738 1.45 -15.22 9.75
CA LEU A 738 0.42 -15.01 10.80
C LEU A 738 -0.21 -16.30 11.37
N HIS A 739 -0.19 -17.41 10.64
CA HIS A 739 -0.77 -18.68 11.09
C HIS A 739 -0.05 -19.22 12.34
N GLY A 740 -0.82 -19.75 13.29
CA GLY A 740 -0.36 -20.12 14.63
C GLY A 740 -0.45 -18.99 15.66
N TYR A 741 -0.75 -17.75 15.26
CA TYR A 741 -1.01 -16.61 16.17
C TYR A 741 -2.43 -16.05 16.07
N PHE A 742 -3.11 -16.23 14.93
CA PHE A 742 -4.47 -15.74 14.66
C PHE A 742 -5.29 -16.83 13.96
N ASP A 743 -6.59 -16.86 14.24
CA ASP A 743 -7.53 -17.67 13.45
C ASP A 743 -7.80 -16.94 12.13
N LEU A 744 -7.31 -17.49 11.02
CA LEU A 744 -7.41 -16.87 9.69
C LEU A 744 -8.54 -17.52 8.89
N ALA A 745 -9.41 -16.73 8.27
CA ALA A 745 -10.41 -17.15 7.30
C ALA A 745 -10.27 -16.33 6.01
N GLY A 746 -10.43 -16.98 4.86
CA GLY A 746 -10.42 -16.33 3.55
C GLY A 746 -11.71 -15.57 3.26
N ALA A 747 -12.12 -15.51 2.00
CA ALA A 747 -13.50 -15.18 1.63
C ALA A 747 -14.46 -16.33 2.05
N PRO A 748 -15.78 -16.06 2.20
CA PRO A 748 -16.75 -17.14 2.37
C PRO A 748 -16.73 -18.06 1.15
N TYR A 749 -16.77 -19.38 1.34
CA TYR A 749 -16.62 -20.34 0.23
C TYR A 749 -17.70 -20.21 -0.84
N ASN A 750 -18.89 -19.71 -0.46
CA ASN A 750 -20.01 -19.42 -1.36
C ASN A 750 -19.97 -18.01 -1.99
N MET A 751 -18.93 -17.22 -1.72
CA MET A 751 -18.66 -15.89 -2.29
C MET A 751 -17.22 -15.76 -2.87
N ASP A 752 -16.38 -16.80 -2.76
CA ASP A 752 -15.05 -16.89 -3.38
C ASP A 752 -15.13 -16.70 -4.91
N GLU A 753 -14.16 -15.99 -5.49
CA GLU A 753 -14.09 -15.70 -6.93
C GLU A 753 -14.13 -16.94 -7.84
N LEU A 754 -13.66 -18.10 -7.36
CA LEU A 754 -13.73 -19.36 -8.11
C LEU A 754 -15.14 -19.95 -8.19
N GLN A 755 -16.04 -19.51 -7.30
CA GLN A 755 -17.37 -20.09 -7.09
C GLN A 755 -17.31 -21.62 -6.91
N ASN A 756 -16.25 -22.10 -6.24
CA ASN A 756 -15.94 -23.52 -6.08
C ASN A 756 -15.45 -23.82 -4.65
N PRO A 757 -16.37 -24.18 -3.74
CA PRO A 757 -16.05 -24.53 -2.35
C PRO A 757 -15.04 -25.67 -2.17
N ARG A 758 -14.87 -26.58 -3.15
CA ARG A 758 -13.80 -27.59 -3.10
C ARG A 758 -12.43 -26.94 -3.16
N LEU A 759 -12.24 -25.96 -4.06
CA LEU A 759 -10.97 -25.27 -4.22
C LEU A 759 -10.70 -24.32 -3.04
N SER A 760 -11.72 -23.66 -2.49
CA SER A 760 -11.58 -22.86 -1.26
C SER A 760 -11.22 -23.73 -0.04
N MET A 761 -11.79 -24.95 0.08
CA MET A 761 -11.41 -25.91 1.12
C MET A 761 -9.96 -26.40 0.97
N LEU A 762 -9.52 -26.72 -0.25
CA LEU A 762 -8.10 -27.02 -0.51
C LEU A 762 -7.17 -25.85 -0.15
N LYS A 763 -7.57 -24.60 -0.44
CA LYS A 763 -6.77 -23.42 -0.06
C LYS A 763 -6.72 -23.20 1.45
N SER A 764 -7.81 -23.50 2.17
CA SER A 764 -7.80 -23.56 3.64
C SER A 764 -6.83 -24.64 4.15
N LEU A 765 -6.75 -25.81 3.52
CA LEU A 765 -5.76 -26.85 3.86
C LEU A 765 -4.31 -26.49 3.51
N GLU A 766 -4.08 -25.66 2.48
CA GLU A 766 -2.75 -25.13 2.14
C GLU A 766 -2.26 -24.13 3.21
N THR A 767 -3.18 -23.30 3.70
CA THR A 767 -2.86 -22.14 4.56
C THR A 767 -3.09 -22.38 6.05
N GLY A 768 -3.78 -23.47 6.41
CA GLY A 768 -4.30 -23.70 7.76
C GLY A 768 -5.50 -22.81 8.12
N SER A 769 -6.13 -22.14 7.15
CA SER A 769 -7.25 -21.23 7.39
C SER A 769 -8.54 -21.98 7.74
N ALA A 770 -9.37 -21.37 8.58
CA ALA A 770 -10.70 -21.82 8.95
C ALA A 770 -11.64 -21.96 7.75
N VAL A 771 -12.69 -22.78 7.92
CA VAL A 771 -13.82 -22.89 6.99
C VAL A 771 -14.78 -21.72 7.24
N TYR A 772 -15.28 -21.08 6.19
CA TYR A 772 -16.07 -19.87 6.29
C TYR A 772 -17.22 -19.83 5.28
N TYR A 773 -18.43 -19.51 5.76
CA TYR A 773 -19.64 -19.34 4.95
C TYR A 773 -20.46 -18.13 5.38
N GLN A 774 -21.12 -17.46 4.43
CA GLN A 774 -22.00 -16.31 4.65
C GLN A 774 -23.42 -16.66 4.21
N TRP A 775 -24.42 -16.51 5.10
CA TRP A 775 -25.80 -16.95 4.87
C TRP A 775 -26.89 -15.98 5.35
N PHE A 776 -28.13 -16.22 4.88
CA PHE A 776 -29.34 -15.80 5.58
C PHE A 776 -30.43 -16.88 5.65
N ALA A 777 -31.36 -16.73 6.61
CA ALA A 777 -32.45 -17.67 6.86
C ALA A 777 -33.62 -17.61 5.85
N SER A 778 -33.91 -16.41 5.33
CA SER A 778 -35.13 -16.18 4.57
C SER A 778 -35.03 -16.43 3.05
N ASP A 779 -36.09 -16.10 2.31
CA ASP A 779 -36.17 -16.26 0.87
C ASP A 779 -35.41 -15.17 0.10
N ALA A 780 -34.64 -15.57 -0.91
CA ALA A 780 -33.78 -14.67 -1.70
C ALA A 780 -34.52 -13.57 -2.47
N SER A 781 -35.83 -13.73 -2.75
CA SER A 781 -36.63 -12.67 -3.38
C SER A 781 -36.72 -11.39 -2.53
N LYS A 782 -36.41 -11.44 -1.22
CA LYS A 782 -36.35 -10.23 -0.38
C LYS A 782 -35.28 -9.24 -0.84
N VAL A 783 -34.07 -9.71 -1.18
CA VAL A 783 -32.97 -8.82 -1.62
C VAL A 783 -33.11 -8.38 -3.08
N LYS A 784 -33.94 -9.08 -3.86
CA LYS A 784 -34.15 -8.77 -5.27
C LYS A 784 -34.58 -7.30 -5.48
N ASP A 785 -34.02 -6.66 -6.50
CA ASP A 785 -34.30 -5.28 -6.89
C ASP A 785 -33.97 -4.26 -5.76
N THR A 786 -32.80 -4.45 -5.11
CA THR A 786 -32.24 -3.57 -4.06
C THR A 786 -30.72 -3.44 -4.13
N ASP A 787 -30.18 -2.53 -3.32
CA ASP A 787 -28.73 -2.32 -3.08
C ASP A 787 -27.97 -3.55 -2.52
N TYR A 788 -28.68 -4.66 -2.25
CA TYR A 788 -28.17 -5.93 -1.69
C TYR A 788 -28.49 -7.15 -2.58
N ASN A 789 -28.85 -6.91 -3.85
CA ASN A 789 -29.25 -7.96 -4.80
C ASN A 789 -28.12 -8.97 -5.12
N ASP A 790 -26.87 -8.62 -4.82
CA ASP A 790 -25.69 -9.48 -4.82
C ASP A 790 -25.80 -10.66 -3.83
N LEU A 791 -26.46 -10.47 -2.68
CA LEU A 791 -26.64 -11.53 -1.66
C LEU A 791 -27.59 -12.67 -2.10
N TYR A 792 -28.18 -12.64 -3.30
CA TYR A 792 -29.26 -13.55 -3.72
C TYR A 792 -28.92 -15.05 -3.62
N ALA A 793 -27.64 -15.43 -3.69
CA ALA A 793 -27.19 -16.82 -3.61
C ALA A 793 -27.15 -17.39 -2.17
N LEU A 794 -27.29 -16.55 -1.14
CA LEU A 794 -26.84 -16.85 0.23
C LEU A 794 -27.91 -17.47 1.16
N SER A 795 -29.01 -18.03 0.65
CA SER A 795 -29.95 -18.76 1.53
C SER A 795 -29.31 -20.03 2.08
N TYR A 796 -29.22 -20.18 3.41
CA TYR A 796 -28.44 -21.26 4.06
C TYR A 796 -28.81 -22.67 3.60
N ARG A 797 -30.09 -22.88 3.25
CA ARG A 797 -30.65 -24.16 2.81
C ARG A 797 -29.99 -24.71 1.54
N ASN A 798 -29.33 -23.86 0.75
CA ASN A 798 -28.60 -24.25 -0.45
C ASN A 798 -27.18 -24.77 -0.13
N TRP A 799 -26.65 -24.48 1.07
CA TRP A 799 -25.22 -24.60 1.39
C TRP A 799 -24.94 -25.47 2.62
N LEU A 800 -25.89 -25.65 3.52
CA LEU A 800 -25.71 -26.33 4.82
C LEU A 800 -25.04 -27.71 4.68
N ASP A 801 -25.60 -28.59 3.84
CA ASP A 801 -25.10 -29.96 3.64
C ASP A 801 -23.68 -29.99 3.05
N GLU A 802 -23.32 -29.00 2.22
CA GLU A 802 -21.99 -28.88 1.64
C GLU A 802 -20.97 -28.32 2.64
N ALA A 803 -21.35 -27.28 3.38
CA ALA A 803 -20.51 -26.67 4.41
C ALA A 803 -20.17 -27.66 5.52
N VAL A 804 -21.17 -28.43 5.98
CA VAL A 804 -20.97 -29.53 6.94
C VAL A 804 -20.02 -30.58 6.37
N ARG A 805 -20.24 -31.04 5.13
CA ARG A 805 -19.42 -32.07 4.47
C ARG A 805 -17.95 -31.64 4.33
N LEU A 806 -17.71 -30.40 3.87
CA LEU A 806 -16.37 -29.87 3.68
C LEU A 806 -15.67 -29.56 5.02
N TYR A 807 -16.41 -29.10 6.04
CA TYR A 807 -15.87 -28.94 7.39
C TYR A 807 -15.47 -30.28 8.01
N GLN A 808 -16.33 -31.32 7.89
CA GLN A 808 -16.02 -32.66 8.39
C GLN A 808 -14.79 -33.28 7.70
N GLU A 809 -14.54 -32.97 6.42
CA GLU A 809 -13.33 -33.40 5.70
C GLU A 809 -12.08 -32.61 6.12
N ALA A 810 -12.18 -31.30 6.35
CA ALA A 810 -11.04 -30.43 6.63
C ALA A 810 -10.62 -30.37 8.11
N ASN A 811 -11.58 -30.38 9.04
CA ASN A 811 -11.36 -30.23 10.49
C ASN A 811 -10.33 -31.23 11.07
N PRO A 812 -10.30 -32.53 10.69
CA PRO A 812 -9.28 -33.48 11.17
C PRO A 812 -7.83 -33.13 10.81
N VAL A 813 -7.62 -32.22 9.86
CA VAL A 813 -6.32 -31.64 9.50
C VAL A 813 -6.16 -30.27 10.17
N LEU A 814 -7.13 -29.36 9.98
CA LEU A 814 -7.09 -27.98 10.48
C LEU A 814 -6.91 -27.91 12.01
N ALA A 815 -7.62 -28.74 12.78
CA ALA A 815 -7.50 -28.77 14.24
C ALA A 815 -6.08 -29.14 14.71
N LYS A 816 -5.40 -30.03 13.99
CA LYS A 816 -4.00 -30.44 14.29
C LYS A 816 -2.99 -29.32 14.02
N VAL A 817 -3.28 -28.42 13.08
CA VAL A 817 -2.32 -27.39 12.64
C VAL A 817 -2.61 -25.99 13.17
N ARG A 818 -3.85 -25.64 13.57
CA ARG A 818 -4.28 -24.31 14.05
C ARG A 818 -3.26 -23.56 14.94
N SER A 819 -2.63 -24.26 15.89
CA SER A 819 -1.67 -23.71 16.86
C SER A 819 -0.21 -23.69 16.40
N GLN A 820 0.06 -24.10 15.16
CA GLN A 820 1.40 -24.43 14.66
C GLN A 820 1.79 -23.45 13.54
N VAL A 821 2.95 -22.80 13.66
CA VAL A 821 3.41 -21.92 12.57
C VAL A 821 3.75 -22.74 11.33
N ILE A 822 3.53 -22.15 10.15
CA ILE A 822 4.05 -22.73 8.90
C ILE A 822 5.57 -22.54 8.88
N THR A 823 6.30 -23.62 8.58
CA THR A 823 7.76 -23.70 8.55
C THR A 823 8.33 -23.85 7.14
N SER A 824 7.56 -24.39 6.19
CA SER A 824 7.89 -24.36 4.76
C SER A 824 6.62 -24.39 3.90
N HIS A 825 6.69 -23.77 2.73
CA HIS A 825 5.71 -23.86 1.66
C HIS A 825 6.51 -23.90 0.35
N ARG A 826 6.18 -24.82 -0.56
CA ARG A 826 6.85 -24.94 -1.87
C ARG A 826 5.85 -25.37 -2.93
N GLN A 827 5.94 -24.76 -4.11
CA GLN A 827 5.34 -25.34 -5.31
C GLN A 827 6.23 -26.48 -5.80
N LEU A 828 5.66 -27.68 -5.96
CA LEU A 828 6.37 -28.87 -6.43
C LEU A 828 6.21 -29.09 -7.94
N ALA A 829 5.05 -28.70 -8.49
CA ALA A 829 4.75 -28.71 -9.92
C ALA A 829 3.66 -27.67 -10.24
N PRO A 830 3.37 -27.36 -11.52
CA PRO A 830 2.21 -26.54 -11.89
C PRO A 830 0.91 -27.02 -11.21
N GLY A 831 0.29 -26.16 -10.40
CA GLY A 831 -0.92 -26.49 -9.64
C GLY A 831 -0.74 -27.49 -8.48
N VAL A 832 0.50 -27.83 -8.09
CA VAL A 832 0.79 -28.75 -6.97
C VAL A 832 1.71 -28.10 -5.95
N VAL A 833 1.27 -28.03 -4.70
CA VAL A 833 1.97 -27.36 -3.59
C VAL A 833 2.12 -28.27 -2.37
N ARG A 834 3.09 -27.98 -1.50
CA ARG A 834 3.21 -28.59 -0.18
C ARG A 834 3.48 -27.54 0.90
N THR A 835 2.67 -27.57 1.94
CA THR A 835 2.87 -26.84 3.21
C THR A 835 3.41 -27.79 4.27
N VAL A 836 4.27 -27.30 5.16
CA VAL A 836 4.80 -28.02 6.33
C VAL A 836 4.64 -27.13 7.58
N TYR A 837 4.13 -27.71 8.65
CA TYR A 837 3.86 -27.04 9.93
C TYR A 837 4.88 -27.42 11.00
N GLN A 838 4.94 -26.64 12.07
CA GLN A 838 5.91 -26.80 13.16
C GLN A 838 5.90 -28.19 13.85
N ASN A 839 4.75 -28.86 13.88
CA ASN A 839 4.60 -30.21 14.44
C ASN A 839 5.00 -31.34 13.47
N GLY A 840 5.60 -31.03 12.31
CA GLY A 840 6.00 -32.00 11.29
C GLY A 840 4.90 -32.40 10.31
N VAL A 841 3.63 -32.09 10.61
CA VAL A 841 2.51 -32.33 9.69
C VAL A 841 2.76 -31.56 8.40
N SER A 842 2.55 -32.24 7.28
CA SER A 842 2.67 -31.70 5.93
C SER A 842 1.41 -31.98 5.14
N VAL A 843 1.01 -31.03 4.30
CA VAL A 843 -0.18 -31.11 3.45
C VAL A 843 0.26 -30.85 2.02
N THR A 844 0.11 -31.85 1.15
CA THR A 844 0.41 -31.76 -0.28
C THR A 844 -0.90 -31.71 -1.06
N ILE A 845 -1.10 -30.69 -1.88
CA ILE A 845 -2.37 -30.43 -2.60
C ILE A 845 -2.15 -30.43 -4.10
N ASN A 846 -3.08 -31.05 -4.83
CA ASN A 846 -3.18 -30.95 -6.28
C ASN A 846 -4.46 -30.19 -6.66
N TYR A 847 -4.31 -28.95 -7.13
CA TYR A 847 -5.42 -28.12 -7.60
C TYR A 847 -5.87 -28.47 -9.04
N ASN A 848 -5.09 -29.25 -9.79
CA ASN A 848 -5.38 -29.58 -11.17
C ASN A 848 -6.65 -30.45 -11.30
N GLN A 849 -7.28 -30.37 -12.48
CA GLN A 849 -8.38 -31.26 -12.88
C GLN A 849 -7.87 -32.65 -13.35
N THR A 850 -6.56 -32.87 -13.35
CA THR A 850 -5.88 -34.11 -13.71
C THR A 850 -5.10 -34.66 -12.51
N ALA A 851 -4.86 -35.97 -12.49
CA ALA A 851 -3.99 -36.59 -11.49
C ALA A 851 -2.52 -36.24 -11.77
N VAL A 852 -1.72 -36.03 -10.72
CA VAL A 852 -0.29 -35.68 -10.83
C VAL A 852 0.54 -36.61 -9.94
N ALA A 853 1.65 -37.11 -10.49
CA ALA A 853 2.65 -37.87 -9.75
C ALA A 853 3.77 -36.93 -9.27
N VAL A 854 4.07 -36.92 -7.97
CA VAL A 854 5.14 -36.10 -7.37
C VAL A 854 5.69 -36.78 -6.12
N ASP A 855 7.01 -36.82 -5.93
CA ASP A 855 7.70 -37.45 -4.78
C ASP A 855 7.25 -38.90 -4.47
N GLY A 856 6.81 -39.65 -5.48
CA GLY A 856 6.25 -41.00 -5.33
C GLY A 856 4.78 -41.06 -4.91
N LEU A 857 4.14 -39.92 -4.63
CA LEU A 857 2.70 -39.79 -4.40
C LEU A 857 1.94 -39.68 -5.73
N GLN A 858 0.78 -40.34 -5.83
CA GLN A 858 -0.15 -40.20 -6.95
C GLN A 858 -1.38 -39.39 -6.50
N LEU A 859 -1.32 -38.07 -6.62
CA LEU A 859 -2.39 -37.17 -6.22
C LEU A 859 -3.51 -37.19 -7.27
N GLN A 860 -4.75 -37.36 -6.83
CA GLN A 860 -5.95 -37.30 -7.69
C GLN A 860 -6.32 -35.85 -8.02
N PRO A 861 -7.19 -35.59 -9.02
CA PRO A 861 -7.73 -34.25 -9.27
C PRO A 861 -8.34 -33.63 -8.02
N GLN A 862 -8.07 -32.34 -7.78
CA GLN A 862 -8.66 -31.55 -6.67
C GLN A 862 -8.63 -32.27 -5.30
N SER A 863 -7.50 -32.90 -5.01
CA SER A 863 -7.27 -33.72 -3.81
C SER A 863 -6.02 -33.29 -3.05
N TYR A 864 -5.88 -33.82 -1.83
CA TYR A 864 -4.73 -33.59 -0.98
C TYR A 864 -4.25 -34.90 -0.34
N HIS A 865 -3.01 -34.87 0.14
CA HIS A 865 -2.39 -35.93 0.93
C HIS A 865 -1.75 -35.30 2.17
N VAL A 866 -1.96 -35.91 3.34
CA VAL A 866 -1.36 -35.50 4.61
C VAL A 866 -0.29 -36.52 5.00
N GLY A 867 0.90 -36.06 5.37
CA GLY A 867 2.01 -36.88 5.82
C GLY A 867 2.81 -36.18 6.93
N GLY A 868 3.79 -36.88 7.51
CA GLY A 868 4.51 -36.42 8.70
C GLY A 868 3.93 -37.01 9.98
N GLU A 869 4.05 -38.34 10.10
CA GLU A 869 3.92 -39.10 11.36
C GLU A 869 5.32 -39.42 11.92
#